data_AF-A0A2K2DBP5-F1
#
_entry.id   AF-A0A2K2DBP5-F1
#
_cell.length_a   1.000
_cell.length_b   1.000
_cell.length_c   1.000
_cell.angle_alpha   90.00
_cell.angle_beta   90.00
_cell.angle_gamma   90.00
#
_symmetry.space_group_name_H-M   'P 1'
#
loop_
_entity.id
_entity.type
_entity.pdbx_description
1 polymer ?
#
loop_
_entity_poly.entity_id
_entity_poly.type
_entity_poly.pdbx_seq_one_letter_code
_entity_poly.pdbx_strand_id
1 'polypeptide(L)'
;MQLLRLSPPARAPFGGLHAGPLLPVLLKGPCRSRGKGKDAAAAAAAVVEPAGTRVAGRRMAHPTAVSSAKGIQAKTAGNEVQILERPEERDLDDDYPVIPEVPGAADSQPLISQVRSMLRSMGDGDISISGYDTAWVALVPRLDGGEGPQFPATLRWISSNQLADGSWGDSALFSAYDRITNTLACVVALTKWHLGPGQRAAGLRFLEENVWRLAEEDPESMPIGFEIAFPALLEAARSLGIVGFPYDHEALQGLYATREVKLKRIPMEMMHRVPTSILHTLEGMPGVDWHRILRLQSGDGSFLYSPSATAFALTQTGDRKCLEYIDAIVRKFDGGVPNVYPVDLFEHLWVVDRLERLGISRYFEQEIQHCLDYVSRYWTAEGISWARNSHVKDVDDTAMAFRLLRTHGYDVSPAVFDNFEKDGEFFCFVGQSTQAVTGMYNLNRASQVRFPGEDVLRRAGKFSYEFLREREAKGTIRDKWIIAKDLPGEVQYTLDFPWYASLPRVEARAYLDQYGGDNDIWIGKTLYRMPLVNNNTYLELARRDFNRCQVQHQLEWHGLQKWFAENGLEAFGVAREDILRAYFLAAACIFEPTRATERLSWARVSVLANIISKYLGSNSSGKKMMERFTHNSLYEGNCDVSWLQGDAKGEILVRALQRLIDLLVQEALPIDEGPMYIQNLLQSAWIEWMTEKINTEDDVYGTSNVVPTGSCMVHDKETCLLLVKIIEISAGRIGEAASMINNKDGTWFMQLSSSICDNLHHKMLLSQDAEENKATISHMNRKIDLGMQELVQNVLWEDDDKTSKKTKQTFLSVVKSCYYATNCPPYIVDRHVSKVIFEHVV
;
A
#
# COMPACT_ATOMS: atom_id res chain seq x y z
N MET A 1 20.01 -36.43 45.32
CA MET A 1 20.03 -35.90 46.70
C MET A 1 18.90 -34.88 46.83
N GLN A 2 17.89 -35.20 47.66
CA GLN A 2 16.92 -34.37 48.41
C GLN A 2 16.46 -32.98 47.90
N LEU A 3 15.13 -32.85 47.67
CA LEU A 3 14.13 -32.01 48.41
C LEU A 3 14.05 -30.55 47.86
N LEU A 4 12.91 -29.88 47.60
CA LEU A 4 11.55 -29.89 48.19
C LEU A 4 10.49 -29.23 47.27
N ARG A 5 9.23 -29.52 47.60
CA ARG A 5 7.90 -29.13 47.07
C ARG A 5 7.69 -27.62 46.82
N LEU A 6 6.77 -27.20 45.94
CA LEU A 6 5.35 -26.90 46.25
C LEU A 6 4.47 -26.89 44.97
N SER A 7 3.21 -27.32 45.10
CA SER A 7 2.10 -27.21 44.12
C SER A 7 0.83 -26.73 44.89
N PRO A 8 -0.35 -26.52 44.25
CA PRO A 8 -0.79 -25.44 43.35
C PRO A 8 -2.05 -24.72 43.92
N PRO A 9 -2.90 -24.07 43.11
CA PRO A 9 -4.25 -24.64 42.98
C PRO A 9 -4.79 -24.72 41.55
N ALA A 10 -5.73 -25.65 41.41
CA ALA A 10 -6.30 -26.21 40.20
C ALA A 10 -7.34 -25.32 39.48
N ARG A 11 -7.44 -25.49 38.16
CA ARG A 11 -8.68 -25.27 37.39
C ARG A 11 -9.13 -26.61 36.82
N ALA A 12 -10.37 -26.98 37.13
CA ALA A 12 -11.03 -28.20 36.68
C ALA A 12 -11.51 -28.09 35.22
N PRO A 13 -11.56 -29.21 34.47
CA PRO A 13 -12.21 -29.29 33.17
C PRO A 13 -13.67 -29.74 33.34
N PHE A 14 -14.60 -29.13 32.61
CA PHE A 14 -15.96 -29.66 32.46
C PHE A 14 -16.07 -30.44 31.14
N GLY A 15 -16.32 -31.74 31.27
CA GLY A 15 -16.71 -32.64 30.19
C GLY A 15 -18.20 -32.50 29.83
N GLY A 16 -18.55 -33.02 28.66
CA GLY A 16 -19.87 -32.86 28.04
C GLY A 16 -20.89 -33.97 28.26
N LEU A 17 -21.74 -34.10 27.22
CA LEU A 17 -22.83 -35.04 26.94
C LEU A 17 -24.23 -34.69 27.47
N HIS A 18 -25.17 -34.40 26.54
CA HIS A 18 -26.23 -35.35 26.17
C HIS A 18 -27.00 -34.93 24.90
N ALA A 19 -27.36 -35.95 24.12
CA ALA A 19 -28.13 -35.90 22.87
C ALA A 19 -29.66 -35.91 23.10
N GLY A 20 -30.42 -35.42 22.11
CA GLY A 20 -31.87 -35.66 21.99
C GLY A 20 -32.59 -34.75 20.97
N PRO A 21 -33.33 -35.27 19.96
CA PRO A 21 -33.78 -34.54 18.76
C PRO A 21 -35.22 -34.00 18.89
N LEU A 22 -35.67 -33.10 17.99
CA LEU A 22 -37.07 -33.00 17.54
C LEU A 22 -37.26 -32.09 16.30
N LEU A 23 -38.24 -32.48 15.48
CA LEU A 23 -38.57 -32.16 14.08
C LEU A 23 -39.11 -30.73 13.77
N PRO A 24 -39.25 -30.38 12.47
CA PRO A 24 -39.74 -29.09 11.97
C PRO A 24 -41.26 -29.05 11.81
N VAL A 25 -41.87 -27.87 11.99
CA VAL A 25 -43.30 -27.64 11.77
C VAL A 25 -43.53 -26.86 10.46
N LEU A 26 -44.14 -27.57 9.52
CA LEU A 26 -44.92 -27.09 8.38
C LEU A 26 -46.26 -26.49 8.86
N LEU A 27 -46.72 -25.41 8.24
CA LEU A 27 -48.15 -25.10 8.13
C LEU A 27 -48.51 -24.68 6.70
N LYS A 28 -49.51 -25.38 6.15
CA LYS A 28 -50.09 -25.26 4.80
C LYS A 28 -51.36 -24.39 4.82
N GLY A 29 -51.44 -23.44 3.86
CA GLY A 29 -52.58 -23.08 2.99
C GLY A 29 -53.90 -22.56 3.59
N PRO A 30 -54.97 -22.35 2.79
CA PRO A 30 -55.05 -22.18 1.32
C PRO A 30 -56.03 -21.05 0.86
N CYS A 31 -56.01 -20.64 -0.43
CA CYS A 31 -57.24 -20.52 -1.26
C CYS A 31 -56.99 -20.19 -2.74
N ARG A 32 -57.84 -20.79 -3.58
CA ARG A 32 -57.88 -20.79 -5.06
C ARG A 32 -58.60 -19.55 -5.62
N SER A 33 -58.29 -19.15 -6.85
CA SER A 33 -59.25 -19.23 -7.98
C SER A 33 -58.65 -18.76 -9.32
N ARG A 34 -59.16 -19.36 -10.39
CA ARG A 34 -58.82 -19.20 -11.81
C ARG A 34 -59.49 -17.95 -12.42
N GLY A 35 -58.89 -17.37 -13.47
CA GLY A 35 -59.58 -16.52 -14.44
C GLY A 35 -58.74 -16.26 -15.70
N LYS A 36 -59.31 -16.48 -16.88
CA LYS A 36 -58.69 -16.44 -18.23
C LYS A 36 -58.90 -15.07 -18.91
N GLY A 37 -58.09 -14.78 -19.94
CA GLY A 37 -58.40 -13.89 -21.09
C GLY A 37 -57.20 -13.00 -21.47
N LYS A 38 -56.42 -13.25 -22.54
CA LYS A 38 -56.63 -13.07 -24.00
C LYS A 38 -56.64 -11.62 -24.52
N ASP A 39 -55.81 -11.41 -25.56
CA ASP A 39 -55.82 -10.40 -26.64
C ASP A 39 -55.43 -8.95 -26.26
N ALA A 40 -54.81 -8.08 -27.07
CA ALA A 40 -54.05 -8.08 -28.33
C ALA A 40 -53.59 -6.60 -28.62
N ALA A 41 -52.64 -6.42 -29.55
CA ALA A 41 -52.29 -5.19 -30.33
C ALA A 41 -51.59 -4.01 -29.57
N ALA A 42 -50.45 -3.42 -29.98
CA ALA A 42 -49.90 -2.92 -31.27
C ALA A 42 -50.20 -1.42 -31.56
N ALA A 43 -49.21 -0.76 -32.21
CA ALA A 43 -49.09 0.63 -32.71
C ALA A 43 -48.42 1.63 -31.72
N ALA A 44 -47.29 2.32 -31.98
CA ALA A 44 -46.64 2.97 -33.15
C ALA A 44 -47.04 4.45 -33.42
N ALA A 45 -45.99 5.27 -33.66
CA ALA A 45 -45.94 6.61 -34.30
C ALA A 45 -46.45 7.84 -33.48
N ALA A 46 -45.96 9.08 -33.63
CA ALA A 46 -44.82 9.72 -34.29
C ALA A 46 -44.78 11.23 -33.93
N VAL A 47 -43.58 11.82 -34.00
CA VAL A 47 -43.15 13.17 -34.49
C VAL A 47 -44.14 14.35 -34.55
N VAL A 48 -43.71 15.54 -34.06
CA VAL A 48 -43.97 16.87 -34.68
C VAL A 48 -42.81 17.87 -34.37
N GLU A 49 -42.24 18.49 -35.42
CA GLU A 49 -41.36 19.69 -35.43
C GLU A 49 -42.14 21.02 -35.22
N PRO A 50 -41.48 22.19 -35.12
CA PRO A 50 -41.55 23.09 -36.28
C PRO A 50 -40.28 23.91 -36.63
N ALA A 51 -40.24 24.29 -37.93
CA ALA A 51 -39.38 25.22 -38.69
C ALA A 51 -39.32 26.67 -38.14
N GLY A 52 -38.43 27.62 -38.52
CA GLY A 52 -37.40 27.74 -39.56
C GLY A 52 -37.54 29.07 -40.35
N THR A 53 -36.50 29.93 -40.42
CA THR A 53 -36.13 30.98 -41.46
C THR A 53 -35.12 32.00 -40.88
N ARG A 54 -34.13 32.64 -41.55
CA ARG A 54 -33.37 32.53 -42.83
C ARG A 54 -32.21 33.59 -42.81
N VAL A 55 -31.01 33.25 -43.33
CA VAL A 55 -30.00 34.10 -44.08
C VAL A 55 -29.18 35.17 -43.27
N ALA A 56 -27.86 35.42 -43.36
CA ALA A 56 -26.73 35.13 -44.29
C ALA A 56 -25.35 35.16 -43.56
N GLY A 57 -24.29 34.55 -44.14
CA GLY A 57 -22.96 35.20 -44.18
C GLY A 57 -21.69 34.47 -43.68
N ARG A 58 -21.07 33.65 -44.58
CA ARG A 58 -19.62 33.44 -44.85
C ARG A 58 -18.64 32.74 -43.86
N ARG A 59 -18.02 31.68 -44.44
CA ARG A 59 -16.59 31.18 -44.36
C ARG A 59 -16.17 30.49 -43.04
N MET A 60 -15.50 29.33 -42.99
CA MET A 60 -14.68 28.54 -43.94
C MET A 60 -14.71 27.02 -43.64
N ALA A 61 -14.45 26.24 -44.70
CA ALA A 61 -13.69 24.98 -44.79
C ALA A 61 -14.13 23.70 -44.02
N HIS A 62 -14.77 22.80 -44.77
CA HIS A 62 -14.73 21.33 -44.67
C HIS A 62 -13.64 20.79 -45.61
N PRO A 63 -13.12 19.53 -45.51
CA PRO A 63 -13.90 18.28 -45.50
C PRO A 63 -13.25 17.15 -44.65
N THR A 64 -13.76 15.93 -44.41
CA THR A 64 -14.98 15.15 -44.70
C THR A 64 -14.86 13.88 -43.85
N ALA A 65 -15.96 13.40 -43.29
CA ALA A 65 -16.09 12.03 -42.80
C ALA A 65 -16.55 11.09 -43.92
N VAL A 66 -16.07 9.84 -43.96
CA VAL A 66 -16.82 8.69 -44.51
C VAL A 66 -16.54 7.41 -43.72
N SER A 67 -17.65 6.79 -43.32
CA SER A 67 -17.92 5.45 -42.79
C SER A 67 -17.20 4.27 -43.48
N SER A 68 -16.86 3.21 -42.73
CA SER A 68 -17.40 1.86 -42.94
C SER A 68 -16.79 0.80 -42.02
N ALA A 69 -17.65 -0.13 -41.59
CA ALA A 69 -17.31 -1.33 -40.82
C ALA A 69 -16.50 -2.34 -41.65
N LYS A 70 -15.51 -3.01 -41.02
CA LYS A 70 -15.19 -4.44 -41.19
C LYS A 70 -13.96 -4.85 -40.35
N GLY A 71 -14.13 -5.96 -39.60
CA GLY A 71 -13.14 -6.95 -39.16
C GLY A 71 -11.73 -6.48 -38.79
N ILE A 72 -11.44 -6.42 -37.48
CA ILE A 72 -10.07 -6.31 -36.98
C ILE A 72 -9.43 -7.70 -37.04
N GLN A 73 -8.68 -7.95 -38.12
CA GLN A 73 -7.57 -8.89 -38.10
C GLN A 73 -6.46 -8.28 -37.24
N ALA A 74 -5.98 -9.06 -36.27
CA ALA A 74 -4.79 -8.75 -35.50
C ALA A 74 -3.60 -8.54 -36.44
N LYS A 75 -3.08 -7.31 -36.49
CA LYS A 75 -1.73 -7.04 -36.99
C LYS A 75 -0.82 -6.90 -35.79
N THR A 76 -0.01 -7.94 -35.60
CA THR A 76 1.23 -7.96 -34.83
C THR A 76 2.13 -6.84 -35.37
N ALA A 77 2.21 -5.74 -34.64
CA ALA A 77 3.29 -4.77 -34.77
C ALA A 77 4.30 -5.13 -33.66
N GLY A 78 5.36 -5.83 -34.04
CA GLY A 78 6.48 -6.12 -33.17
C GLY A 78 7.16 -4.83 -32.77
N ASN A 79 7.01 -4.43 -31.51
CA ASN A 79 7.94 -3.55 -30.84
C ASN A 79 8.95 -4.45 -30.14
N GLU A 80 10.05 -4.76 -30.83
CA GLU A 80 11.28 -5.22 -30.18
C GLU A 80 11.75 -4.08 -29.28
N VAL A 81 11.64 -4.26 -27.97
CA VAL A 81 12.33 -3.43 -27.00
C VAL A 81 13.80 -3.81 -27.10
N GLN A 82 14.58 -2.99 -27.81
CA GLN A 82 16.04 -3.09 -27.79
C GLN A 82 16.53 -2.83 -26.37
N ILE A 83 16.97 -3.89 -25.69
CA ILE A 83 17.92 -3.79 -24.59
C ILE A 83 19.17 -3.17 -25.23
N LEU A 84 19.39 -1.88 -25.00
CA LEU A 84 20.53 -1.05 -25.43
C LEU A 84 21.57 -1.78 -26.29
N GLU A 85 21.55 -1.47 -27.61
CA GLU A 85 22.62 -1.83 -28.53
C GLU A 85 23.99 -1.43 -27.96
N ARG A 86 24.88 -2.43 -27.93
CA ARG A 86 26.30 -2.33 -27.68
C ARG A 86 26.93 -1.40 -28.75
N PRO A 87 27.88 -0.50 -28.43
CA PRO A 87 28.69 0.14 -29.45
C PRO A 87 29.55 -0.91 -30.15
N GLU A 88 29.68 -0.77 -31.48
CA GLU A 88 30.40 -1.66 -32.38
C GLU A 88 31.84 -1.96 -31.96
N GLU A 89 32.29 -3.17 -32.33
CA GLU A 89 33.64 -3.72 -32.18
C GLU A 89 34.75 -2.67 -32.39
N ARG A 90 35.41 -2.29 -31.31
CA ARG A 90 36.78 -1.74 -31.33
C ARG A 90 37.59 -2.42 -30.26
N ASP A 91 38.86 -2.62 -30.58
CA ASP A 91 39.81 -3.47 -29.87
C ASP A 91 39.75 -3.37 -28.35
N LEU A 92 39.78 -4.55 -27.73
CA LEU A 92 39.78 -4.81 -26.31
C LEU A 92 41.07 -4.30 -25.68
N ASP A 93 41.05 -3.10 -25.11
CA ASP A 93 41.74 -2.71 -23.88
C ASP A 93 41.43 -1.23 -23.60
N ASP A 94 41.04 -0.91 -22.37
CA ASP A 94 40.78 0.44 -21.82
C ASP A 94 39.59 1.24 -22.38
N ASP A 95 38.37 0.98 -21.86
CA ASP A 95 37.40 2.03 -21.45
C ASP A 95 36.09 1.39 -20.92
N TYR A 96 36.02 1.17 -19.60
CA TYR A 96 34.78 0.78 -18.89
C TYR A 96 34.19 2.01 -18.18
N PRO A 97 32.85 2.17 -18.10
CA PRO A 97 32.25 3.24 -17.33
C PRO A 97 32.68 3.12 -15.86
N VAL A 98 33.21 4.23 -15.32
CA VAL A 98 33.64 4.36 -13.94
C VAL A 98 32.49 3.95 -13.01
N ILE A 99 32.63 2.82 -12.35
CA ILE A 99 31.70 2.38 -11.31
C ILE A 99 31.79 3.42 -10.17
N PRO A 100 30.70 4.09 -9.80
CA PRO A 100 30.72 5.02 -8.67
C PRO A 100 31.19 4.29 -7.40
N GLU A 101 32.09 4.90 -6.63
CA GLU A 101 32.46 4.39 -5.30
C GLU A 101 31.20 4.21 -4.45
N VAL A 102 31.07 3.08 -3.75
CA VAL A 102 29.95 2.82 -2.83
C VAL A 102 30.00 3.87 -1.72
N PRO A 103 29.00 4.79 -1.62
CA PRO A 103 28.97 5.76 -0.53
C PRO A 103 28.92 5.00 0.81
N GLY A 104 29.75 5.43 1.76
CA GLY A 104 29.85 4.77 3.05
C GLY A 104 28.52 4.81 3.81
N ALA A 105 28.24 3.78 4.61
CA ALA A 105 27.06 3.77 5.49
C ALA A 105 26.99 4.99 6.43
N ALA A 106 28.15 5.60 6.72
CA ALA A 106 28.28 6.80 7.54
C ALA A 106 27.54 8.02 6.96
N ASP A 107 27.39 8.12 5.64
CA ASP A 107 26.83 9.32 4.97
C ASP A 107 25.31 9.47 5.16
N SER A 108 24.62 8.39 5.55
CA SER A 108 23.17 8.40 5.80
C SER A 108 22.83 8.45 7.30
N GLN A 109 23.81 8.28 8.19
CA GLN A 109 23.59 8.24 9.63
C GLN A 109 22.96 9.51 10.22
N PRO A 110 23.29 10.73 9.74
CA PRO A 110 22.61 11.94 10.18
C PRO A 110 21.11 11.94 9.85
N LEU A 111 20.75 11.53 8.62
CA LEU A 111 19.35 11.45 8.17
C LEU A 111 18.58 10.38 8.96
N ILE A 112 19.18 9.20 9.17
CA ILE A 112 18.58 8.14 10.01
C ILE A 112 18.33 8.66 11.43
N SER A 113 19.29 9.37 12.02
CA SER A 113 19.15 9.92 13.36
C SER A 113 18.07 11.00 13.43
N GLN A 114 17.96 11.83 12.41
CA GLN A 114 16.92 12.85 12.27
C GLN A 114 15.53 12.21 12.18
N VAL A 115 15.33 11.24 11.28
CA VAL A 115 14.06 10.52 11.15
C VAL A 115 13.71 9.82 12.47
N ARG A 116 14.67 9.18 13.12
CA ARG A 116 14.44 8.56 14.43
C ARG A 116 13.98 9.56 15.49
N SER A 117 14.56 10.76 15.51
CA SER A 117 14.12 11.84 16.41
C SER A 117 12.70 12.28 16.10
N MET A 118 12.35 12.40 14.80
CA MET A 118 11.00 12.74 14.35
C MET A 118 9.97 11.71 14.84
N LEU A 119 10.25 10.41 14.67
CA LEU A 119 9.37 9.34 15.13
C LEU A 119 9.17 9.36 16.65
N ARG A 120 10.24 9.62 17.41
CA ARG A 120 10.18 9.70 18.88
C ARG A 120 9.48 10.95 19.41
N SER A 121 9.31 11.98 18.57
CA SER A 121 8.57 13.20 18.93
C SER A 121 7.06 13.12 18.68
N MET A 122 6.57 12.04 18.07
CA MET A 122 5.15 11.86 17.80
C MET A 122 4.31 11.90 19.08
N GLY A 123 3.12 12.49 18.96
CA GLY A 123 2.19 12.68 20.07
C GLY A 123 0.76 12.71 19.54
N ASP A 124 0.04 13.78 19.85
CA ASP A 124 -1.33 14.00 19.37
C ASP A 124 -1.42 14.42 17.87
N GLY A 125 -0.29 14.40 17.15
CA GLY A 125 -0.16 14.83 15.75
C GLY A 125 0.57 16.16 15.56
N ASP A 126 1.48 16.19 14.59
CA ASP A 126 2.11 17.39 14.02
C ASP A 126 1.38 17.77 12.73
N ILE A 127 0.68 18.91 12.77
CA ILE A 127 -0.26 19.34 11.74
C ILE A 127 -0.19 20.86 11.59
N SER A 128 -0.23 21.34 10.35
CA SER A 128 -0.21 22.79 10.07
C SER A 128 -1.47 23.51 10.58
N ILE A 129 -1.30 24.78 10.93
CA ILE A 129 -2.37 25.63 11.47
C ILE A 129 -3.37 26.05 10.40
N SER A 130 -4.65 26.12 10.77
CA SER A 130 -5.73 26.62 9.93
C SER A 130 -6.09 28.06 10.33
N GLY A 131 -6.00 28.99 9.38
CA GLY A 131 -6.44 30.37 9.61
C GLY A 131 -7.94 30.47 9.85
N TYR A 132 -8.73 29.66 9.15
CA TYR A 132 -10.18 29.55 9.31
C TYR A 132 -10.57 29.11 10.73
N ASP A 133 -10.05 28.00 11.22
CA ASP A 133 -10.37 27.51 12.57
C ASP A 133 -9.85 28.46 13.65
N THR A 134 -8.65 29.01 13.48
CA THR A 134 -8.07 29.98 14.42
C THR A 134 -8.95 31.23 14.51
N ALA A 135 -9.52 31.69 13.40
CA ALA A 135 -10.47 32.79 13.39
C ALA A 135 -11.76 32.46 14.16
N TRP A 136 -12.33 31.27 14.01
CA TRP A 136 -13.50 30.86 14.80
C TRP A 136 -13.23 30.81 16.29
N VAL A 137 -12.06 30.32 16.70
CA VAL A 137 -11.63 30.38 18.11
C VAL A 137 -11.48 31.83 18.58
N ALA A 138 -10.91 32.70 17.75
CA ALA A 138 -10.75 34.13 18.05
C ALA A 138 -12.09 34.86 18.24
N LEU A 139 -13.19 34.36 17.66
CA LEU A 139 -14.52 34.94 17.79
C LEU A 139 -15.19 34.66 19.13
N VAL A 140 -14.68 33.72 19.94
CA VAL A 140 -15.27 33.37 21.25
C VAL A 140 -15.11 34.55 22.22
N PRO A 141 -16.21 35.17 22.69
CA PRO A 141 -16.13 36.24 23.69
C PRO A 141 -15.77 35.65 25.05
N ARG A 142 -15.30 36.50 25.97
CA ARG A 142 -15.07 36.04 27.35
C ARG A 142 -16.34 35.44 27.96
N LEU A 143 -16.23 34.25 28.51
CA LEU A 143 -17.36 33.53 29.09
C LEU A 143 -17.83 34.12 30.43
N ASP A 144 -16.99 34.93 31.08
CA ASP A 144 -17.33 35.66 32.31
C ASP A 144 -18.10 36.98 32.04
N GLY A 145 -18.41 37.27 30.78
CA GLY A 145 -19.11 38.50 30.37
C GLY A 145 -18.22 39.74 30.30
N GLY A 146 -16.91 39.60 30.50
CA GLY A 146 -15.95 40.69 30.31
C GLY A 146 -15.79 41.11 28.84
N GLU A 147 -15.16 42.26 28.60
CA GLU A 147 -14.83 42.72 27.25
C GLU A 147 -13.64 41.95 26.65
N GLY A 148 -13.69 41.70 25.34
CA GLY A 148 -12.60 41.10 24.57
C GLY A 148 -12.74 39.59 24.29
N PRO A 149 -11.76 39.01 23.58
CA PRO A 149 -11.75 37.59 23.23
C PRO A 149 -11.40 36.71 24.43
N GLN A 150 -12.00 35.52 24.50
CA GLN A 150 -11.59 34.48 25.45
C GLN A 150 -10.14 34.02 25.20
N PHE A 151 -9.70 34.01 23.94
CA PHE A 151 -8.39 33.50 23.52
C PHE A 151 -7.57 34.56 22.77
N PRO A 152 -7.02 35.59 23.44
CA PRO A 152 -6.31 36.69 22.78
C PRO A 152 -5.06 36.24 21.99
N ALA A 153 -4.47 35.09 22.32
CA ALA A 153 -3.34 34.53 21.58
C ALA A 153 -3.67 34.23 20.10
N THR A 154 -4.92 33.85 19.80
CA THR A 154 -5.37 33.55 18.43
C THR A 154 -5.35 34.80 17.54
N LEU A 155 -5.75 35.95 18.06
CA LEU A 155 -5.68 37.22 17.32
C LEU A 155 -4.24 37.68 17.07
N ARG A 156 -3.32 37.38 17.99
CA ARG A 156 -1.88 37.59 17.77
C ARG A 156 -1.37 36.68 16.66
N TRP A 157 -1.74 35.41 16.67
CA TRP A 157 -1.39 34.48 15.60
C TRP A 157 -1.91 34.97 14.25
N ILE A 158 -3.19 35.34 14.14
CA ILE A 158 -3.80 35.85 12.90
C ILE A 158 -3.03 37.09 12.39
N SER A 159 -2.73 38.03 13.29
CA SER A 159 -2.05 39.28 12.93
C SER A 159 -0.62 39.08 12.42
N SER A 160 0.05 38.02 12.87
CA SER A 160 1.46 37.72 12.54
C SER A 160 1.63 36.76 11.37
N ASN A 161 0.57 36.09 10.91
CA ASN A 161 0.62 35.03 9.89
C ASN A 161 -0.13 35.39 8.59
N GLN A 162 -0.35 36.68 8.33
CA GLN A 162 -0.85 37.12 7.03
C GLN A 162 0.24 36.92 5.96
N LEU A 163 -0.13 36.36 4.81
CA LEU A 163 0.77 36.18 3.67
C LEU A 163 1.06 37.51 2.98
N ALA A 164 2.13 37.54 2.17
CA ALA A 164 2.59 38.76 1.50
C ALA A 164 1.56 39.37 0.53
N ASP A 165 0.66 38.55 -0.02
CA ASP A 165 -0.44 38.97 -0.90
C ASP A 165 -1.67 39.49 -0.13
N GLY A 166 -1.62 39.50 1.21
CA GLY A 166 -2.72 39.90 2.08
C GLY A 166 -3.68 38.76 2.45
N SER A 167 -3.50 37.56 1.92
CA SER A 167 -4.33 36.40 2.26
C SER A 167 -3.86 35.65 3.51
N TRP A 168 -4.65 34.67 3.95
CA TRP A 168 -4.27 33.58 4.84
C TRP A 168 -4.57 32.24 4.14
N GLY A 169 -3.84 31.18 4.50
CA GLY A 169 -4.01 29.83 3.93
C GLY A 169 -2.65 29.13 3.75
N ASP A 170 -2.61 28.04 2.95
CA ASP A 170 -1.33 27.38 2.62
C ASP A 170 -0.43 28.32 1.81
N SER A 171 0.82 28.46 2.24
CA SER A 171 1.76 29.42 1.65
C SER A 171 2.42 28.91 0.35
N ALA A 172 2.45 27.59 0.14
CA ALA A 172 3.14 26.98 -0.99
C ALA A 172 2.20 26.62 -2.15
N LEU A 173 0.95 26.21 -1.86
CA LEU A 173 -0.08 25.98 -2.86
C LEU A 173 -1.17 27.05 -2.79
N PHE A 174 -1.48 27.65 -3.93
CA PHE A 174 -2.64 28.52 -4.06
C PHE A 174 -3.87 27.71 -4.47
N SER A 175 -4.88 27.68 -3.59
CA SER A 175 -6.26 27.30 -3.91
C SER A 175 -7.16 28.48 -3.59
N ALA A 176 -8.04 28.88 -4.51
CA ALA A 176 -8.97 29.98 -4.27
C ALA A 176 -9.94 29.64 -3.14
N TYR A 177 -10.45 28.39 -3.11
CA TYR A 177 -11.28 27.92 -1.99
C TYR A 177 -10.58 28.08 -0.64
N ASP A 178 -9.32 27.64 -0.53
CA ASP A 178 -8.55 27.74 0.71
C ASP A 178 -8.28 29.21 1.09
N ARG A 179 -7.69 29.98 0.16
CA ARG A 179 -7.26 31.36 0.44
C ARG A 179 -8.43 32.26 0.77
N ILE A 180 -9.54 32.17 0.05
CA ILE A 180 -10.71 33.03 0.29
C ILE A 180 -11.38 32.69 1.62
N THR A 181 -11.51 31.40 1.93
CA THR A 181 -12.12 30.94 3.19
C THR A 181 -11.32 31.39 4.41
N ASN A 182 -10.00 31.11 4.41
CA ASN A 182 -9.12 31.53 5.50
C ASN A 182 -9.08 33.06 5.63
N THR A 183 -8.94 33.78 4.52
CA THR A 183 -8.81 35.24 4.54
C THR A 183 -10.07 35.93 5.06
N LEU A 184 -11.25 35.51 4.57
CA LEU A 184 -12.51 36.09 5.05
C LEU A 184 -12.71 35.81 6.55
N ALA A 185 -12.38 34.62 7.02
CA ALA A 185 -12.50 34.28 8.44
C ALA A 185 -11.58 35.14 9.31
N CYS A 186 -10.31 35.28 8.93
CA CYS A 186 -9.35 36.15 9.63
C CYS A 186 -9.80 37.62 9.64
N VAL A 187 -10.30 38.14 8.53
CA VAL A 187 -10.84 39.51 8.45
C VAL A 187 -12.06 39.69 9.36
N VAL A 188 -12.96 38.71 9.41
CA VAL A 188 -14.12 38.70 10.31
C VAL A 188 -13.67 38.76 11.78
N ALA A 189 -12.71 37.91 12.18
CA ALA A 189 -12.17 37.91 13.54
C ALA A 189 -11.50 39.23 13.93
N LEU A 190 -10.62 39.77 13.07
CA LEU A 190 -9.99 41.07 13.32
C LEU A 190 -10.99 42.22 13.37
N THR A 191 -12.07 42.14 12.58
CA THR A 191 -13.11 43.19 12.53
C THR A 191 -13.94 43.20 13.80
N LYS A 192 -14.34 42.02 14.31
CA LYS A 192 -15.11 41.89 15.56
C LYS A 192 -14.43 42.60 16.74
N TRP A 193 -13.10 42.54 16.80
CA TRP A 193 -12.32 43.11 17.90
C TRP A 193 -11.64 44.45 17.58
N HIS A 194 -11.94 45.05 16.42
CA HIS A 194 -11.36 46.32 15.97
C HIS A 194 -9.82 46.35 15.92
N LEU A 195 -9.19 45.23 15.59
CA LEU A 195 -7.73 45.08 15.51
C LEU A 195 -7.20 45.09 14.07
N GLY A 196 -5.88 45.27 13.92
CA GLY A 196 -5.16 45.08 12.66
C GLY A 196 -5.74 45.81 11.45
N PRO A 197 -5.91 47.15 11.47
CA PRO A 197 -6.51 47.88 10.35
C PRO A 197 -5.76 47.69 9.02
N GLY A 198 -4.42 47.59 9.07
CA GLY A 198 -3.59 47.30 7.89
C GLY A 198 -3.84 45.89 7.35
N GLN A 199 -3.81 44.88 8.22
CA GLN A 199 -4.09 43.49 7.85
C GLN A 199 -5.51 43.32 7.29
N ARG A 200 -6.52 43.94 7.91
CA ARG A 200 -7.90 43.93 7.41
C ARG A 200 -8.01 44.54 6.02
N ALA A 201 -7.39 45.69 5.79
CA ALA A 201 -7.41 46.34 4.49
C ALA A 201 -6.71 45.49 3.41
N ALA A 202 -5.58 44.85 3.74
CA ALA A 202 -4.90 43.95 2.83
C ALA A 202 -5.72 42.69 2.50
N GLY A 203 -6.34 42.06 3.51
CA GLY A 203 -7.20 40.90 3.30
C GLY A 203 -8.44 41.21 2.47
N LEU A 204 -9.07 42.37 2.68
CA LEU A 204 -10.21 42.79 1.87
C LEU A 204 -9.82 43.04 0.40
N ARG A 205 -8.67 43.70 0.15
CA ARG A 205 -8.16 43.85 -1.23
C ARG A 205 -7.93 42.50 -1.90
N PHE A 206 -7.30 41.56 -1.19
CA PHE A 206 -7.09 40.21 -1.72
C PHE A 206 -8.42 39.55 -2.10
N LEU A 207 -9.43 39.63 -1.23
CA LEU A 207 -10.75 39.02 -1.46
C LEU A 207 -11.46 39.65 -2.67
N GLU A 208 -11.42 40.98 -2.79
CA GLU A 208 -11.98 41.72 -3.92
C GLU A 208 -11.33 41.29 -5.26
N GLU A 209 -10.01 41.14 -5.27
CA GLU A 209 -9.24 40.77 -6.46
C GLU A 209 -9.36 39.29 -6.87
N ASN A 210 -9.77 38.39 -5.96
CA ASN A 210 -9.66 36.95 -6.18
C ASN A 210 -10.97 36.15 -6.06
N VAL A 211 -12.08 36.73 -5.59
CA VAL A 211 -13.34 35.98 -5.39
C VAL A 211 -13.84 35.27 -6.65
N TRP A 212 -13.60 35.86 -7.83
CA TRP A 212 -14.02 35.32 -9.12
C TRP A 212 -13.44 33.93 -9.41
N ARG A 213 -12.25 33.64 -8.86
CA ARG A 213 -11.57 32.36 -9.04
C ARG A 213 -12.35 31.17 -8.45
N LEU A 214 -13.25 31.40 -7.49
CA LEU A 214 -14.11 30.32 -6.95
C LEU A 214 -15.00 29.69 -8.02
N ALA A 215 -15.39 30.43 -9.05
CA ALA A 215 -16.20 29.90 -10.15
C ALA A 215 -15.39 29.11 -11.17
N GLU A 216 -14.07 29.31 -11.22
CA GLU A 216 -13.17 28.67 -12.19
C GLU A 216 -12.43 27.47 -11.62
N GLU A 217 -12.23 27.43 -10.30
CA GLU A 217 -11.50 26.34 -9.65
C GLU A 217 -12.30 25.03 -9.68
N ASP A 218 -11.59 23.92 -9.88
CA ASP A 218 -12.16 22.58 -9.94
C ASP A 218 -12.97 22.28 -8.66
N PRO A 219 -14.28 21.97 -8.75
CA PRO A 219 -15.08 21.60 -7.58
C PRO A 219 -14.56 20.39 -6.81
N GLU A 220 -13.71 19.54 -7.43
CA GLU A 220 -13.05 18.43 -6.74
C GLU A 220 -12.00 18.87 -5.70
N SER A 221 -11.41 20.07 -5.85
CA SER A 221 -10.47 20.63 -4.84
C SER A 221 -11.16 21.31 -3.66
N MET A 222 -12.50 21.35 -3.67
CA MET A 222 -13.28 22.07 -2.68
C MET A 222 -13.12 21.49 -1.27
N PRO A 223 -12.75 22.31 -0.26
CA PRO A 223 -12.60 21.89 1.12
C PRO A 223 -13.86 21.27 1.72
N ILE A 224 -13.67 20.44 2.74
CA ILE A 224 -14.75 19.75 3.45
C ILE A 224 -15.72 20.79 4.03
N GLY A 225 -17.00 20.61 3.75
CA GLY A 225 -18.05 21.44 4.32
C GLY A 225 -18.11 22.87 3.77
N PHE A 226 -17.31 23.23 2.76
CA PHE A 226 -17.28 24.58 2.19
C PHE A 226 -18.68 25.12 1.87
N GLU A 227 -19.52 24.35 1.17
CA GLU A 227 -20.88 24.77 0.79
C GLU A 227 -21.84 24.97 1.97
N ILE A 228 -21.49 24.51 3.17
CA ILE A 228 -22.28 24.70 4.40
C ILE A 228 -21.66 25.81 5.25
N ALA A 229 -20.35 25.77 5.45
CA ALA A 229 -19.62 26.62 6.38
C ALA A 229 -19.29 28.00 5.79
N PHE A 230 -18.98 28.09 4.50
CA PHE A 230 -18.64 29.36 3.85
C PHE A 230 -19.84 30.33 3.76
N PRO A 231 -21.08 29.91 3.43
CA PRO A 231 -22.23 30.82 3.50
C PRO A 231 -22.54 31.34 4.92
N ALA A 232 -22.29 30.54 5.96
CA ALA A 232 -22.41 31.00 7.34
C ALA A 232 -21.34 32.04 7.69
N LEU A 233 -20.13 31.87 7.16
CA LEU A 233 -19.07 32.87 7.29
C LEU A 233 -19.42 34.19 6.57
N LEU A 234 -20.06 34.12 5.39
CA LEU A 234 -20.56 35.30 4.69
C LEU A 234 -21.63 36.04 5.51
N GLU A 235 -22.54 35.31 6.16
CA GLU A 235 -23.54 35.88 7.06
C GLU A 235 -22.87 36.58 8.26
N ALA A 236 -21.85 35.96 8.86
CA ALA A 236 -21.06 36.57 9.93
C ALA A 236 -20.40 37.87 9.47
N ALA A 237 -19.80 37.88 8.28
CA ALA A 237 -19.17 39.08 7.69
C ALA A 237 -20.18 40.22 7.46
N ARG A 238 -21.38 39.90 6.93
CA ARG A 238 -22.48 40.86 6.77
C ARG A 238 -22.94 41.43 8.10
N SER A 239 -23.08 40.58 9.12
CA SER A 239 -23.55 41.01 10.46
C SER A 239 -22.61 42.01 11.13
N LEU A 240 -21.31 41.97 10.80
CA LEU A 240 -20.29 42.90 11.29
C LEU A 240 -20.14 44.15 10.40
N GLY A 241 -20.93 44.28 9.33
CA GLY A 241 -20.89 45.45 8.44
C GLY A 241 -19.62 45.56 7.61
N ILE A 242 -18.98 44.44 7.23
CA ILE A 242 -17.80 44.46 6.37
C ILE A 242 -18.21 44.86 4.95
N VAL A 243 -17.94 46.10 4.53
CA VAL A 243 -18.38 46.66 3.23
C VAL A 243 -17.46 46.29 2.06
N GLY A 244 -16.17 46.02 2.32
CA GLY A 244 -15.17 45.78 1.27
C GLY A 244 -15.17 44.37 0.66
N PHE A 245 -16.13 43.51 1.01
CA PHE A 245 -16.24 42.17 0.44
C PHE A 245 -17.31 42.15 -0.68
N PRO A 246 -17.04 41.56 -1.85
CA PRO A 246 -17.95 41.58 -3.00
C PRO A 246 -19.08 40.55 -2.86
N TYR A 247 -20.05 40.78 -1.96
CA TYR A 247 -21.13 39.83 -1.66
C TYR A 247 -22.03 39.45 -2.84
N ASP A 248 -22.17 40.35 -3.82
CA ASP A 248 -23.06 40.17 -4.98
C ASP A 248 -22.32 39.59 -6.20
N HIS A 249 -21.05 39.19 -6.02
CA HIS A 249 -20.23 38.64 -7.10
C HIS A 249 -20.84 37.34 -7.68
N GLU A 250 -20.76 37.17 -9.00
CA GLU A 250 -21.34 36.04 -9.72
C GLU A 250 -20.83 34.68 -9.20
N ALA A 251 -19.54 34.57 -8.89
CA ALA A 251 -18.94 33.37 -8.29
C ALA A 251 -19.53 32.94 -6.93
N LEU A 252 -20.26 33.83 -6.24
CA LEU A 252 -20.96 33.50 -4.98
C LEU A 252 -22.44 33.18 -5.22
N GLN A 253 -22.95 33.45 -6.43
CA GLN A 253 -24.31 33.10 -6.80
C GLN A 253 -24.46 31.58 -6.79
N GLY A 254 -25.62 31.11 -6.32
CA GLY A 254 -25.89 29.68 -6.20
C GLY A 254 -25.32 29.02 -4.94
N LEU A 255 -24.34 29.60 -4.22
CA LEU A 255 -23.83 29.01 -2.96
C LEU A 255 -24.94 28.76 -1.93
N TYR A 256 -25.81 29.74 -1.72
CA TYR A 256 -26.97 29.58 -0.83
C TYR A 256 -27.96 28.53 -1.34
N ALA A 257 -28.18 28.43 -2.65
CA ALA A 257 -29.05 27.40 -3.22
C ALA A 257 -28.46 25.99 -3.02
N THR A 258 -27.17 25.84 -3.23
CA THR A 258 -26.43 24.59 -2.98
C THR A 258 -26.47 24.22 -1.51
N ARG A 259 -26.28 25.19 -0.60
CA ARG A 259 -26.44 24.99 0.86
C ARG A 259 -27.82 24.46 1.19
N GLU A 260 -28.88 25.09 0.68
CA GLU A 260 -30.27 24.65 0.92
C GLU A 260 -30.54 23.22 0.41
N VAL A 261 -30.01 22.87 -0.77
CA VAL A 261 -30.11 21.50 -1.30
C VAL A 261 -29.40 20.50 -0.39
N LYS A 262 -28.22 20.85 0.13
CA LYS A 262 -27.47 19.99 1.05
C LYS A 262 -28.15 19.85 2.41
N LEU A 263 -28.61 20.94 3.00
CA LEU A 263 -29.33 20.94 4.27
C LEU A 263 -30.60 20.07 4.21
N LYS A 264 -31.34 20.08 3.09
CA LYS A 264 -32.51 19.19 2.89
C LYS A 264 -32.17 17.71 2.84
N ARG A 265 -30.93 17.36 2.46
CA ARG A 265 -30.44 15.97 2.44
C ARG A 265 -29.91 15.52 3.79
N ILE A 266 -29.61 16.46 4.69
CA ILE A 266 -29.12 16.14 6.03
C ILE A 266 -30.30 15.64 6.88
N PRO A 267 -30.27 14.40 7.38
CA PRO A 267 -31.29 13.91 8.28
C PRO A 267 -31.11 14.56 9.66
N MET A 268 -31.68 15.75 9.85
CA MET A 268 -31.53 16.56 11.07
C MET A 268 -31.84 15.77 12.35
N GLU A 269 -32.84 14.89 12.32
CA GLU A 269 -33.16 14.05 13.48
C GLU A 269 -32.05 13.03 13.80
N MET A 270 -31.39 12.46 12.78
CA MET A 270 -30.27 11.54 12.99
C MET A 270 -29.04 12.25 13.52
N MET A 271 -28.75 13.46 13.01
CA MET A 271 -27.64 14.30 13.47
C MET A 271 -27.69 14.58 14.98
N HIS A 272 -28.89 14.65 15.58
CA HIS A 272 -29.08 14.87 17.02
C HIS A 272 -29.17 13.57 17.85
N ARG A 273 -29.10 12.40 17.21
CA ARG A 273 -29.24 11.08 17.86
C ARG A 273 -27.95 10.27 17.86
N VAL A 274 -27.18 10.34 16.79
CA VAL A 274 -25.95 9.55 16.61
C VAL A 274 -24.81 10.44 16.13
N PRO A 275 -23.56 10.19 16.54
CA PRO A 275 -22.40 10.88 16.01
C PRO A 275 -22.29 10.66 14.49
N THR A 276 -22.11 11.75 13.74
CA THR A 276 -21.91 11.72 12.28
C THR A 276 -20.83 12.73 11.89
N SER A 277 -20.34 12.65 10.65
CA SER A 277 -19.35 13.59 10.11
C SER A 277 -19.79 15.07 10.17
N ILE A 278 -21.10 15.33 10.25
CA ILE A 278 -21.66 16.69 10.32
C ILE A 278 -21.25 17.42 11.60
N LEU A 279 -20.95 16.70 12.69
CA LEU A 279 -20.44 17.29 13.93
C LEU A 279 -19.13 18.09 13.71
N HIS A 280 -18.40 17.80 12.63
CA HIS A 280 -17.17 18.51 12.26
C HIS A 280 -17.43 19.91 11.63
N THR A 281 -18.69 20.25 11.33
CA THR A 281 -19.07 21.48 10.59
C THR A 281 -20.25 22.24 11.23
N LEU A 282 -20.41 22.15 12.55
CA LEU A 282 -21.56 22.72 13.28
C LEU A 282 -21.68 24.25 13.16
N GLU A 283 -20.57 24.96 12.96
CA GLU A 283 -20.54 26.41 12.74
C GLU A 283 -21.30 26.87 11.49
N GLY A 284 -21.48 25.96 10.53
CA GLY A 284 -22.26 26.22 9.32
C GLY A 284 -23.73 25.79 9.40
N MET A 285 -24.12 25.08 10.47
CA MET A 285 -25.43 24.42 10.56
C MET A 285 -26.50 25.32 11.20
N PRO A 286 -27.63 25.59 10.52
CA PRO A 286 -28.75 26.30 11.12
C PRO A 286 -29.63 25.38 11.98
N GLY A 287 -30.31 25.95 12.97
CA GLY A 287 -31.39 25.27 13.71
C GLY A 287 -30.93 24.09 14.58
N VAL A 288 -29.69 24.12 15.07
CA VAL A 288 -29.11 23.08 15.93
C VAL A 288 -29.74 23.09 17.33
N ASP A 289 -30.19 21.91 17.81
CA ASP A 289 -30.59 21.69 19.20
C ASP A 289 -29.36 21.34 20.05
N TRP A 290 -28.78 22.36 20.66
CA TRP A 290 -27.54 22.25 21.45
C TRP A 290 -27.64 21.30 22.63
N HIS A 291 -28.81 21.18 23.26
CA HIS A 291 -29.00 20.26 24.37
C HIS A 291 -28.86 18.80 23.92
N ARG A 292 -29.32 18.49 22.70
CA ARG A 292 -29.13 17.15 22.12
C ARG A 292 -27.71 16.95 21.61
N ILE A 293 -27.16 17.95 20.91
CA ILE A 293 -25.79 17.88 20.34
C ILE A 293 -24.73 17.67 21.42
N LEU A 294 -24.82 18.33 22.58
CA LEU A 294 -23.86 18.15 23.68
C LEU A 294 -23.75 16.68 24.17
N ARG A 295 -24.77 15.85 23.95
CA ARG A 295 -24.71 14.42 24.30
C ARG A 295 -23.88 13.58 23.33
N LEU A 296 -23.53 14.15 22.18
CA LEU A 296 -22.71 13.55 21.13
C LEU A 296 -21.27 14.10 21.14
N GLN A 297 -20.92 14.93 22.13
CA GLN A 297 -19.57 15.47 22.32
C GLN A 297 -18.56 14.34 22.50
N SER A 298 -17.38 14.49 21.88
CA SER A 298 -16.26 13.57 22.05
C SER A 298 -15.75 13.55 23.49
N GLY A 299 -15.07 12.47 23.88
CA GLY A 299 -14.53 12.32 25.24
C GLY A 299 -13.54 13.42 25.66
N ASP A 300 -12.85 14.03 24.71
CA ASP A 300 -11.90 15.14 24.90
C ASP A 300 -12.56 16.53 24.98
N GLY A 301 -13.89 16.61 24.80
CA GLY A 301 -14.64 17.86 24.80
C GLY A 301 -14.87 18.48 23.42
N SER A 302 -14.32 17.89 22.37
CA SER A 302 -14.51 18.38 21.00
C SER A 302 -15.84 17.94 20.38
N PHE A 303 -16.23 18.61 19.30
CA PHE A 303 -17.19 18.09 18.34
C PHE A 303 -16.44 17.54 17.13
N LEU A 304 -16.33 16.20 17.09
CA LEU A 304 -15.61 15.44 16.06
C LEU A 304 -14.25 16.07 15.72
N TYR A 305 -13.50 16.42 16.77
CA TYR A 305 -12.11 16.89 16.67
C TYR A 305 -11.93 18.18 15.87
N SER A 306 -12.99 18.95 15.64
CA SER A 306 -12.94 20.23 14.92
C SER A 306 -12.84 21.41 15.89
N PRO A 307 -11.76 22.23 15.85
CA PRO A 307 -11.69 23.45 16.65
C PRO A 307 -12.77 24.50 16.31
N SER A 308 -13.08 24.76 15.04
CA SER A 308 -14.14 25.73 14.66
C SER A 308 -15.52 25.33 15.19
N ALA A 309 -15.97 24.11 14.90
CA ALA A 309 -17.23 23.56 15.40
C ALA A 309 -17.31 23.60 16.95
N THR A 310 -16.21 23.28 17.63
CA THR A 310 -16.14 23.29 19.10
C THR A 310 -16.16 24.72 19.66
N ALA A 311 -15.46 25.66 19.03
CA ALA A 311 -15.48 27.08 19.41
C ALA A 311 -16.87 27.71 19.19
N PHE A 312 -17.55 27.31 18.11
CA PHE A 312 -18.93 27.72 17.87
C PHE A 312 -19.86 27.15 18.93
N ALA A 313 -19.78 25.85 19.21
CA ALA A 313 -20.57 25.22 20.27
C ALA A 313 -20.31 25.84 21.65
N LEU A 314 -19.06 26.19 21.97
CA LEU A 314 -18.68 26.90 23.19
C LEU A 314 -19.40 28.25 23.30
N THR A 315 -19.46 29.00 22.20
CA THR A 315 -20.15 30.31 22.17
C THR A 315 -21.65 30.16 22.42
N GLN A 316 -22.26 29.06 21.96
CA GLN A 316 -23.70 28.83 22.07
C GLN A 316 -24.11 28.26 23.44
N THR A 317 -23.21 27.56 24.13
CA THR A 317 -23.56 26.73 25.29
C THR A 317 -22.80 27.08 26.57
N GLY A 318 -21.64 27.70 26.48
CA GLY A 318 -20.72 27.89 27.61
C GLY A 318 -20.15 26.58 28.17
N ASP A 319 -20.21 25.48 27.41
CA ASP A 319 -19.78 24.17 27.90
C ASP A 319 -18.30 24.14 28.32
N ARG A 320 -18.04 23.62 29.52
CA ARG A 320 -16.70 23.60 30.12
C ARG A 320 -15.74 22.69 29.36
N LYS A 321 -16.19 21.56 28.81
CA LYS A 321 -15.31 20.63 28.10
C LYS A 321 -14.90 21.20 26.75
N CYS A 322 -15.80 21.89 26.05
CA CYS A 322 -15.45 22.65 24.85
C CYS A 322 -14.36 23.69 25.15
N LEU A 323 -14.48 24.42 26.27
CA LEU A 323 -13.46 25.39 26.72
C LEU A 323 -12.11 24.71 26.96
N GLU A 324 -12.10 23.60 27.70
CA GLU A 324 -10.88 22.85 28.04
C GLU A 324 -10.16 22.33 26.80
N TYR A 325 -10.91 21.79 25.83
CA TYR A 325 -10.37 21.35 24.54
C TYR A 325 -9.69 22.49 23.78
N ILE A 326 -10.40 23.60 23.56
CA ILE A 326 -9.87 24.74 22.81
C ILE A 326 -8.68 25.38 23.51
N ASP A 327 -8.76 25.56 24.83
CA ASP A 327 -7.68 26.11 25.65
C ASP A 327 -6.41 25.26 25.59
N ALA A 328 -6.53 23.93 25.59
CA ALA A 328 -5.40 23.03 25.43
C ALA A 328 -4.74 23.18 24.05
N ILE A 329 -5.53 23.25 22.97
CA ILE A 329 -5.01 23.37 21.60
C ILE A 329 -4.35 24.72 21.37
N VAL A 330 -4.99 25.81 21.79
CA VAL A 330 -4.43 27.17 21.67
C VAL A 330 -3.07 27.27 22.38
N ARG A 331 -2.91 26.61 23.54
CA ARG A 331 -1.60 26.54 24.22
C ARG A 331 -0.59 25.70 23.46
N LYS A 332 -1.01 24.56 22.91
CA LYS A 332 -0.12 23.66 22.17
C LYS A 332 0.47 24.31 20.93
N PHE A 333 -0.33 25.10 20.22
CA PHE A 333 -0.01 25.67 18.92
C PHE A 333 0.26 27.19 18.97
N ASP A 334 0.63 27.71 20.14
CA ASP A 334 1.00 29.12 20.39
C ASP A 334 0.03 30.13 19.77
N GLY A 335 -1.26 29.97 20.05
CA GLY A 335 -2.32 30.83 19.54
C GLY A 335 -3.02 30.30 18.30
N GLY A 336 -2.32 29.60 17.40
CA GLY A 336 -2.94 28.94 16.25
C GLY A 336 -3.74 27.72 16.67
N VAL A 337 -4.63 27.23 15.80
CA VAL A 337 -5.23 25.89 15.90
C VAL A 337 -5.33 25.23 14.50
N PRO A 338 -5.12 23.92 14.38
CA PRO A 338 -5.34 23.19 13.12
C PRO A 338 -6.83 23.05 12.80
N ASN A 339 -7.16 22.50 11.62
CA ASN A 339 -8.56 22.25 11.24
C ASN A 339 -9.16 20.99 11.89
N VAL A 340 -8.31 20.08 12.36
CA VAL A 340 -8.67 18.85 13.06
C VAL A 340 -7.61 18.52 14.12
N TYR A 341 -8.03 18.12 15.33
CA TYR A 341 -7.13 17.73 16.41
C TYR A 341 -7.79 16.86 17.50
N PRO A 342 -7.14 15.79 17.99
CA PRO A 342 -5.84 15.24 17.57
C PRO A 342 -5.92 14.51 16.21
N VAL A 343 -4.76 14.11 15.68
CA VAL A 343 -4.61 13.24 14.48
C VAL A 343 -3.57 12.15 14.75
N ASP A 344 -3.56 11.64 15.99
CA ASP A 344 -2.56 10.70 16.49
C ASP A 344 -2.55 9.37 15.73
N LEU A 345 -3.70 8.72 15.57
CA LEU A 345 -3.75 7.43 14.88
C LEU A 345 -3.39 7.57 13.41
N PHE A 346 -3.91 8.60 12.75
CA PHE A 346 -3.58 8.92 11.35
C PHE A 346 -2.07 9.12 11.14
N GLU A 347 -1.41 9.92 11.98
CA GLU A 347 0.03 10.19 11.88
C GLU A 347 0.85 8.90 12.04
N HIS A 348 0.58 8.12 13.10
CA HIS A 348 1.31 6.87 13.34
C HIS A 348 1.17 5.87 12.19
N LEU A 349 -0.04 5.74 11.63
CA LEU A 349 -0.32 4.81 10.52
C LEU A 349 0.39 5.23 9.24
N TRP A 350 0.26 6.49 8.84
CA TRP A 350 0.82 6.94 7.58
C TRP A 350 2.34 7.05 7.61
N VAL A 351 2.93 7.38 8.76
CA VAL A 351 4.40 7.34 8.94
C VAL A 351 4.94 5.94 8.69
N VAL A 352 4.36 4.91 9.32
CA VAL A 352 4.79 3.52 9.13
C VAL A 352 4.65 3.13 7.66
N ASP A 353 3.49 3.40 7.04
CA ASP A 353 3.25 3.11 5.63
C ASP A 353 4.26 3.79 4.69
N ARG A 354 4.62 5.06 4.95
CA ARG A 354 5.59 5.79 4.12
C ARG A 354 6.98 5.19 4.24
N LEU A 355 7.43 4.86 5.46
CA LEU A 355 8.74 4.26 5.68
C LEU A 355 8.87 2.88 5.03
N GLU A 356 7.82 2.06 5.08
CA GLU A 356 7.77 0.75 4.43
C GLU A 356 7.79 0.85 2.91
N ARG A 357 6.91 1.67 2.34
CA ARG A 357 6.81 1.83 0.87
C ARG A 357 8.03 2.51 0.29
N LEU A 358 8.68 3.42 1.01
CA LEU A 358 9.97 4.00 0.61
C LEU A 358 11.15 3.02 0.76
N GLY A 359 10.91 1.86 1.39
CA GLY A 359 11.91 0.80 1.49
C GLY A 359 13.00 1.06 2.54
N ILE A 360 12.74 1.93 3.51
CA ILE A 360 13.69 2.35 4.55
C ILE A 360 13.28 1.95 5.98
N SER A 361 12.15 1.25 6.13
CA SER A 361 11.60 0.81 7.44
C SER A 361 12.59 0.02 8.31
N ARG A 362 13.49 -0.77 7.72
CA ARG A 362 14.51 -1.56 8.44
C ARG A 362 15.46 -0.75 9.34
N TYR A 363 15.54 0.57 9.18
CA TYR A 363 16.32 1.45 10.05
C TYR A 363 15.57 1.84 11.35
N PHE A 364 14.27 1.57 11.40
CA PHE A 364 13.33 2.12 12.36
C PHE A 364 12.42 1.04 12.98
N GLU A 365 12.83 -0.23 13.00
CA GLU A 365 12.01 -1.35 13.49
C GLU A 365 11.45 -1.11 14.90
N GLN A 366 12.27 -0.59 15.82
CA GLN A 366 11.85 -0.27 17.20
C GLN A 366 10.83 0.87 17.24
N GLU A 367 11.07 1.93 16.46
CA GLU A 367 10.15 3.06 16.39
C GLU A 367 8.82 2.66 15.74
N ILE A 368 8.84 1.85 14.68
CA ILE A 368 7.64 1.30 14.02
C ILE A 368 6.85 0.42 14.98
N GLN A 369 7.52 -0.46 15.73
CA GLN A 369 6.85 -1.29 16.75
C GLN A 369 6.11 -0.41 17.76
N HIS A 370 6.74 0.64 18.30
CA HIS A 370 6.09 1.56 19.22
C HIS A 370 4.87 2.26 18.61
N CYS A 371 4.92 2.58 17.32
CA CYS A 371 3.78 3.17 16.62
C CYS A 371 2.60 2.22 16.54
N LEU A 372 2.87 0.97 16.17
CA LEU A 372 1.83 -0.05 16.04
C LEU A 372 1.31 -0.50 17.40
N ASP A 373 2.14 -0.51 18.45
CA ASP A 373 1.70 -0.72 19.84
C ASP A 373 0.75 0.41 20.28
N TYR A 374 1.00 1.65 19.85
CA TYR A 374 0.10 2.77 20.09
C TYR A 374 -1.24 2.55 19.38
N VAL A 375 -1.22 2.25 18.08
CA VAL A 375 -2.44 2.01 17.27
C VAL A 375 -3.24 0.83 17.85
N SER A 376 -2.58 -0.29 18.15
CA SER A 376 -3.19 -1.50 18.70
C SER A 376 -3.95 -1.24 20.00
N ARG A 377 -3.40 -0.38 20.89
CA ARG A 377 -4.08 0.01 22.14
C ARG A 377 -5.43 0.71 21.93
N TYR A 378 -5.64 1.35 20.77
CA TYR A 378 -6.88 2.06 20.44
C TYR A 378 -7.69 1.38 19.34
N TRP A 379 -7.25 0.22 18.87
CA TRP A 379 -8.01 -0.60 17.93
C TRP A 379 -9.31 -1.10 18.57
N THR A 380 -10.42 -1.06 17.81
CA THR A 380 -11.73 -1.53 18.29
C THR A 380 -12.44 -2.37 17.24
N ALA A 381 -13.39 -3.21 17.67
CA ALA A 381 -14.20 -4.04 16.78
C ALA A 381 -15.12 -3.22 15.84
N GLU A 382 -15.38 -1.96 16.16
CA GLU A 382 -16.13 -1.02 15.32
C GLU A 382 -15.24 -0.32 14.28
N GLY A 383 -13.92 -0.42 14.44
CA GLY A 383 -12.91 0.29 13.65
C GLY A 383 -12.28 1.44 14.42
N ILE A 384 -11.49 2.23 13.70
CA ILE A 384 -10.85 3.44 14.22
C ILE A 384 -11.12 4.62 13.29
N SER A 385 -10.56 5.76 13.63
CA SER A 385 -10.51 6.94 12.78
C SER A 385 -9.19 7.66 13.03
N TRP A 386 -9.00 8.84 12.47
CA TRP A 386 -7.75 9.61 12.56
C TRP A 386 -7.32 9.93 14.00
N ALA A 387 -8.28 9.96 14.93
CA ALA A 387 -8.08 10.25 16.34
C ALA A 387 -8.48 9.07 17.24
N ARG A 388 -7.74 8.89 18.34
CA ARG A 388 -8.09 7.90 19.38
C ARG A 388 -9.47 8.13 19.99
N ASN A 389 -10.11 7.05 20.41
CA ASN A 389 -11.40 7.04 21.11
C ASN A 389 -12.57 7.70 20.37
N SER A 390 -12.50 7.77 19.03
CA SER A 390 -13.60 8.32 18.22
C SER A 390 -14.83 7.44 18.23
N HIS A 391 -16.00 8.07 18.31
CA HIS A 391 -17.31 7.42 18.10
C HIS A 391 -17.71 7.36 16.62
N VAL A 392 -17.01 8.08 15.74
CA VAL A 392 -17.17 8.00 14.29
C VAL A 392 -15.97 7.28 13.72
N LYS A 393 -16.21 6.23 12.94
CA LYS A 393 -15.17 5.40 12.33
C LYS A 393 -15.13 5.66 10.83
N ASP A 394 -13.94 5.59 10.26
CA ASP A 394 -13.75 5.66 8.81
C ASP A 394 -12.98 4.46 8.28
N VAL A 395 -13.27 4.11 7.03
CA VAL A 395 -12.70 2.93 6.38
C VAL A 395 -11.24 3.11 6.04
N ASP A 396 -10.76 4.35 5.90
CA ASP A 396 -9.40 4.64 5.44
C ASP A 396 -8.39 4.30 6.53
N ASP A 397 -8.54 4.94 7.71
CA ASP A 397 -7.74 4.66 8.88
C ASP A 397 -7.94 3.22 9.38
N THR A 398 -9.18 2.70 9.33
CA THR A 398 -9.45 1.31 9.71
C THR A 398 -8.75 0.31 8.80
N ALA A 399 -8.78 0.51 7.48
CA ALA A 399 -8.10 -0.37 6.53
C ALA A 399 -6.58 -0.28 6.65
N MET A 400 -6.04 0.93 6.85
CA MET A 400 -4.62 1.15 7.10
C MET A 400 -4.15 0.44 8.38
N ALA A 401 -4.84 0.66 9.49
CA ALA A 401 -4.51 0.00 10.76
C ALA A 401 -4.66 -1.51 10.67
N PHE A 402 -5.76 -2.03 10.11
CA PHE A 402 -5.95 -3.46 9.94
C PHE A 402 -4.79 -4.10 9.18
N ARG A 403 -4.40 -3.53 8.05
CA ARG A 403 -3.30 -4.05 7.23
C ARG A 403 -1.99 -4.03 7.99
N LEU A 404 -1.63 -2.88 8.56
CA LEU A 404 -0.34 -2.70 9.25
C LEU A 404 -0.24 -3.54 10.52
N LEU A 405 -1.29 -3.56 11.35
CA LEU A 405 -1.35 -4.43 12.53
C LEU A 405 -1.22 -5.91 12.12
N ARG A 406 -1.98 -6.35 11.11
CA ARG A 406 -1.90 -7.73 10.63
C ARG A 406 -0.53 -8.10 10.09
N THR A 407 0.08 -7.26 9.24
CA THR A 407 1.40 -7.57 8.64
C THR A 407 2.53 -7.53 9.65
N HIS A 408 2.32 -6.90 10.82
CA HIS A 408 3.27 -6.89 11.93
C HIS A 408 2.96 -7.93 13.02
N GLY A 409 1.94 -8.78 12.82
CA GLY A 409 1.68 -9.94 13.67
C GLY A 409 0.65 -9.73 14.79
N TYR A 410 -0.04 -8.58 14.80
CA TYR A 410 -1.13 -8.35 15.75
C TYR A 410 -2.39 -9.11 15.33
N ASP A 411 -3.12 -9.62 16.33
CA ASP A 411 -4.41 -10.27 16.12
C ASP A 411 -5.51 -9.22 15.89
N VAL A 412 -5.93 -9.07 14.63
CA VAL A 412 -7.00 -8.17 14.20
C VAL A 412 -8.04 -8.91 13.37
N SER A 413 -9.30 -8.77 13.77
CA SER A 413 -10.44 -9.41 13.11
C SER A 413 -10.90 -8.64 11.87
N PRO A 414 -11.15 -9.31 10.73
CA PRO A 414 -11.67 -8.68 9.53
C PRO A 414 -13.14 -8.26 9.65
N ALA A 415 -13.87 -8.75 10.66
CA ALA A 415 -15.28 -8.42 10.88
C ALA A 415 -15.52 -6.92 11.11
N VAL A 416 -14.46 -6.17 11.43
CA VAL A 416 -14.48 -4.71 11.50
C VAL A 416 -15.03 -4.06 10.22
N PHE A 417 -14.82 -4.69 9.06
CA PHE A 417 -15.25 -4.16 7.77
C PHE A 417 -16.75 -4.35 7.50
N ASP A 418 -17.43 -5.22 8.24
CA ASP A 418 -18.89 -5.38 8.12
C ASP A 418 -19.62 -4.07 8.51
N ASN A 419 -19.00 -3.22 9.34
CA ASN A 419 -19.55 -1.91 9.71
C ASN A 419 -19.59 -0.91 8.54
N PHE A 420 -18.72 -1.10 7.54
CA PHE A 420 -18.60 -0.21 6.37
C PHE A 420 -19.33 -0.76 5.14
N GLU A 421 -19.83 -2.00 5.21
CA GLU A 421 -20.57 -2.65 4.14
C GLU A 421 -22.07 -2.35 4.24
N LYS A 422 -22.68 -1.98 3.12
CA LYS A 422 -24.13 -1.89 2.98
C LYS A 422 -24.53 -2.27 1.56
N ASP A 423 -25.49 -3.20 1.45
CA ASP A 423 -26.03 -3.67 0.17
C ASP A 423 -24.95 -4.20 -0.82
N GLY A 424 -23.83 -4.72 -0.28
CA GLY A 424 -22.68 -5.23 -1.05
C GLY A 424 -21.67 -4.15 -1.49
N GLU A 425 -21.88 -2.90 -1.12
CA GLU A 425 -20.97 -1.78 -1.35
C GLU A 425 -20.28 -1.35 -0.05
N PHE A 426 -19.08 -0.76 -0.17
CA PHE A 426 -18.33 -0.23 0.97
C PHE A 426 -18.27 1.29 0.93
N PHE A 427 -18.29 1.93 2.10
CA PHE A 427 -18.37 3.38 2.25
C PHE A 427 -17.32 3.92 3.23
N CYS A 428 -16.95 5.20 3.07
CA CYS A 428 -15.96 5.86 3.91
C CYS A 428 -16.38 5.96 5.38
N PHE A 429 -17.66 6.23 5.64
CA PHE A 429 -18.18 6.39 7.00
C PHE A 429 -19.42 5.53 7.20
N VAL A 430 -19.54 4.93 8.39
CA VAL A 430 -20.70 4.12 8.78
C VAL A 430 -21.99 4.93 8.62
N GLY A 431 -22.95 4.36 7.88
CA GLY A 431 -24.27 4.98 7.64
C GLY A 431 -24.28 6.14 6.63
N GLN A 432 -23.18 6.40 5.94
CA GLN A 432 -23.08 7.41 4.87
C GLN A 432 -22.87 6.77 3.50
N SER A 433 -22.90 7.58 2.44
CA SER A 433 -22.76 7.15 1.04
C SER A 433 -21.49 7.65 0.36
N THR A 434 -20.55 8.22 1.11
CA THR A 434 -19.30 8.75 0.55
C THR A 434 -18.35 7.62 0.20
N GLN A 435 -17.77 7.64 -0.99
CA GLN A 435 -16.72 6.73 -1.46
C GLN A 435 -15.57 7.57 -2.03
N ALA A 436 -14.43 7.55 -1.34
CA ALA A 436 -13.22 8.25 -1.73
C ALA A 436 -12.21 7.28 -2.36
N VAL A 437 -11.37 7.78 -3.25
CA VAL A 437 -10.39 6.94 -3.96
C VAL A 437 -9.36 6.40 -2.97
N THR A 438 -8.83 7.23 -2.07
CA THR A 438 -7.86 6.84 -1.04
C THR A 438 -8.41 5.80 -0.07
N GLY A 439 -9.62 6.02 0.46
CA GLY A 439 -10.28 5.05 1.35
C GLY A 439 -10.53 3.69 0.67
N MET A 440 -10.97 3.68 -0.59
CA MET A 440 -11.16 2.43 -1.34
C MET A 440 -9.83 1.78 -1.75
N TYR A 441 -8.80 2.58 -2.02
CA TYR A 441 -7.43 2.12 -2.28
C TYR A 441 -6.84 1.41 -1.06
N ASN A 442 -6.97 1.99 0.13
CA ASN A 442 -6.48 1.36 1.35
C ASN A 442 -7.30 0.13 1.75
N LEU A 443 -8.63 0.15 1.54
CA LEU A 443 -9.47 -1.04 1.67
C LEU A 443 -9.03 -2.16 0.72
N ASN A 444 -8.68 -1.81 -0.53
CA ASN A 444 -8.16 -2.77 -1.50
C ASN A 444 -6.85 -3.40 -0.99
N ARG A 445 -5.88 -2.59 -0.54
CA ARG A 445 -4.62 -3.09 0.02
C ARG A 445 -4.83 -3.98 1.24
N ALA A 446 -5.74 -3.59 2.15
CA ALA A 446 -6.09 -4.38 3.33
C ALA A 446 -6.72 -5.73 2.97
N SER A 447 -7.55 -5.77 1.92
CA SER A 447 -8.19 -7.01 1.47
C SER A 447 -7.24 -8.06 0.92
N GLN A 448 -6.02 -7.66 0.53
CA GLN A 448 -5.01 -8.55 -0.06
C GLN A 448 -4.22 -9.34 0.98
N VAL A 449 -4.29 -8.97 2.27
CA VAL A 449 -3.72 -9.73 3.40
C VAL A 449 -4.77 -10.60 4.09
N ARG A 450 -5.65 -11.19 3.27
CA ARG A 450 -6.76 -12.05 3.70
C ARG A 450 -6.26 -13.45 4.10
N PHE A 451 -6.85 -14.00 5.17
CA PHE A 451 -6.71 -15.40 5.58
C PHE A 451 -7.88 -16.26 5.06
N PRO A 452 -7.73 -17.60 5.03
CA PRO A 452 -8.78 -18.49 4.57
C PRO A 452 -10.09 -18.31 5.34
N GLY A 453 -11.21 -18.25 4.62
CA GLY A 453 -12.55 -18.13 5.21
C GLY A 453 -13.01 -16.72 5.58
N GLU A 454 -12.17 -15.69 5.41
CA GLU A 454 -12.52 -14.30 5.70
C GLU A 454 -13.36 -13.67 4.58
N ASP A 455 -14.65 -13.99 4.57
CA ASP A 455 -15.58 -13.67 3.49
C ASP A 455 -15.75 -12.15 3.24
N VAL A 456 -15.72 -11.34 4.31
CA VAL A 456 -15.83 -9.87 4.23
C VAL A 456 -14.67 -9.24 3.47
N LEU A 457 -13.44 -9.72 3.66
CA LEU A 457 -12.30 -9.23 2.88
C LEU A 457 -12.38 -9.65 1.41
N ARG A 458 -12.97 -10.83 1.11
CA ARG A 458 -13.25 -11.20 -0.28
C ARG A 458 -14.23 -10.22 -0.94
N ARG A 459 -15.30 -9.85 -0.25
CA ARG A 459 -16.28 -8.87 -0.76
C ARG A 459 -15.66 -7.49 -0.91
N ALA A 460 -14.96 -7.02 0.13
CA ALA A 460 -14.25 -5.74 0.14
C ALA A 460 -13.20 -5.63 -0.98
N GLY A 461 -12.40 -6.68 -1.17
CA GLY A 461 -11.37 -6.72 -2.21
C GLY A 461 -11.96 -6.70 -3.62
N LYS A 462 -13.05 -7.45 -3.85
CA LYS A 462 -13.76 -7.40 -5.13
C LYS A 462 -14.33 -6.00 -5.41
N PHE A 463 -15.09 -5.46 -4.45
CA PHE A 463 -15.73 -4.16 -4.58
C PHE A 463 -14.71 -3.04 -4.83
N SER A 464 -13.70 -2.94 -3.97
CA SER A 464 -12.67 -1.90 -4.09
C SER A 464 -11.85 -2.01 -5.37
N TYR A 465 -11.53 -3.22 -5.83
CA TYR A 465 -10.83 -3.43 -7.10
C TYR A 465 -11.67 -2.95 -8.29
N GLU A 466 -12.94 -3.34 -8.35
CA GLU A 466 -13.87 -2.93 -9.41
C GLU A 466 -14.07 -1.40 -9.41
N PHE A 467 -14.26 -0.80 -8.23
CA PHE A 467 -14.36 0.65 -8.05
C PHE A 467 -13.12 1.39 -8.60
N LEU A 468 -11.92 0.94 -8.22
CA LEU A 468 -10.68 1.60 -8.62
C LEU A 468 -10.40 1.43 -10.11
N ARG A 469 -10.62 0.24 -10.69
CA ARG A 469 -10.48 0.00 -12.13
C ARG A 469 -11.48 0.82 -12.95
N GLU A 470 -12.72 0.98 -12.47
CA GLU A 470 -13.70 1.85 -13.12
C GLU A 470 -13.24 3.32 -13.12
N ARG A 471 -12.71 3.80 -12.00
CA ARG A 471 -12.19 5.18 -11.88
C ARG A 471 -10.96 5.41 -12.74
N GLU A 472 -10.05 4.44 -12.80
CA GLU A 472 -8.87 4.42 -13.67
C GLU A 472 -9.29 4.52 -15.14
N ALA A 473 -10.21 3.67 -15.59
CA ALA A 473 -10.70 3.67 -16.97
C ALA A 473 -11.37 4.98 -17.39
N LYS A 474 -11.95 5.71 -16.42
CA LYS A 474 -12.56 7.04 -16.64
C LYS A 474 -11.58 8.21 -16.51
N GLY A 475 -10.33 7.97 -16.10
CA GLY A 475 -9.36 9.03 -15.80
C GLY A 475 -9.73 9.87 -14.57
N THR A 476 -10.44 9.28 -13.62
CA THR A 476 -11.01 9.95 -12.43
C THR A 476 -10.36 9.48 -11.12
N ILE A 477 -9.10 9.03 -11.19
CA ILE A 477 -8.28 8.75 -10.00
C ILE A 477 -7.78 10.07 -9.42
N ARG A 478 -8.69 10.72 -8.71
CA ARG A 478 -8.47 11.96 -7.97
C ARG A 478 -9.14 11.79 -6.61
N ASP A 479 -8.55 12.37 -5.59
CA ASP A 479 -9.05 12.23 -4.23
C ASP A 479 -9.47 13.55 -3.63
N LYS A 480 -10.56 13.52 -2.87
CA LYS A 480 -11.12 14.70 -2.22
C LYS A 480 -10.33 15.09 -0.96
N TRP A 481 -9.48 14.22 -0.44
CA TRP A 481 -8.82 14.39 0.84
C TRP A 481 -7.31 14.65 0.72
N ILE A 482 -6.74 14.50 -0.47
CA ILE A 482 -5.31 14.71 -0.71
C ILE A 482 -5.01 15.15 -2.15
N ILE A 483 -4.09 16.11 -2.27
CA ILE A 483 -3.39 16.47 -3.50
C ILE A 483 -2.01 15.81 -3.42
N ALA A 484 -1.90 14.61 -3.98
CA ALA A 484 -0.67 13.83 -4.00
C ALA A 484 0.05 13.97 -5.35
N LYS A 485 1.38 13.84 -5.36
CA LYS A 485 2.20 13.91 -6.57
C LYS A 485 1.76 12.94 -7.69
N ASP A 486 1.49 11.67 -7.36
CA ASP A 486 1.09 10.67 -8.37
C ASP A 486 0.15 9.57 -7.81
N LEU A 487 -1.01 9.99 -7.29
CA LEU A 487 -2.06 9.04 -6.87
C LEU A 487 -2.49 8.06 -7.99
N PRO A 488 -2.65 8.47 -9.26
CA PRO A 488 -2.94 7.55 -10.36
C PRO A 488 -1.90 6.43 -10.49
N GLY A 489 -0.61 6.76 -10.42
CA GLY A 489 0.47 5.77 -10.47
C GLY A 489 0.46 4.83 -9.26
N GLU A 490 0.16 5.32 -8.05
CA GLU A 490 0.06 4.49 -6.84
C GLU A 490 -1.07 3.45 -6.96
N VAL A 491 -2.25 3.89 -7.42
CA VAL A 491 -3.41 3.02 -7.63
C VAL A 491 -3.13 2.02 -8.73
N GLN A 492 -2.64 2.47 -9.88
CA GLN A 492 -2.32 1.60 -11.01
C GLN A 492 -1.33 0.49 -10.62
N TYR A 493 -0.21 0.86 -9.97
CA TYR A 493 0.79 -0.11 -9.51
C TYR A 493 0.16 -1.20 -8.63
N THR A 494 -0.66 -0.81 -7.65
CA THR A 494 -1.28 -1.76 -6.72
C THR A 494 -2.30 -2.68 -7.41
N LEU A 495 -3.02 -2.19 -8.42
CA LEU A 495 -3.99 -2.99 -9.16
C LEU A 495 -3.32 -3.94 -10.16
N ASP A 496 -2.16 -3.57 -10.70
CA ASP A 496 -1.37 -4.38 -11.64
C ASP A 496 -0.51 -5.42 -10.90
N PHE A 497 0.00 -5.07 -9.71
CA PHE A 497 0.85 -5.91 -8.87
C PHE A 497 0.19 -6.12 -7.50
N PRO A 498 -0.67 -7.15 -7.34
CA PRO A 498 -1.24 -7.45 -6.04
C PRO A 498 -0.12 -7.80 -5.04
N TRP A 499 -0.42 -7.77 -3.75
CA TRP A 499 0.54 -7.90 -2.66
C TRP A 499 1.37 -9.19 -2.75
N TYR A 500 0.82 -10.29 -3.28
CA TYR A 500 1.55 -11.54 -3.55
C TYR A 500 2.62 -11.40 -4.66
N ALA A 501 2.43 -10.48 -5.61
CA ALA A 501 3.37 -10.15 -6.68
C ALA A 501 4.20 -8.88 -6.38
N SER A 502 3.87 -8.08 -5.36
CA SER A 502 4.65 -6.89 -5.02
C SER A 502 5.97 -7.28 -4.34
N LEU A 503 7.08 -7.13 -5.07
CA LEU A 503 8.44 -7.36 -4.56
C LEU A 503 8.97 -6.06 -3.90
N PRO A 504 9.65 -6.14 -2.73
CA PRO A 504 10.04 -4.97 -1.95
C PRO A 504 10.76 -3.86 -2.73
N ARG A 505 11.76 -4.18 -3.56
CA ARG A 505 12.46 -3.15 -4.34
C ARG A 505 11.69 -2.64 -5.55
N VAL A 506 10.79 -3.45 -6.11
CA VAL A 506 9.95 -3.01 -7.23
C VAL A 506 8.94 -1.96 -6.73
N GLU A 507 8.31 -2.23 -5.59
CA GLU A 507 7.39 -1.28 -4.95
C GLU A 507 8.12 -0.02 -4.51
N ALA A 508 9.26 -0.16 -3.82
CA ALA A 508 10.04 0.99 -3.39
C ALA A 508 10.51 1.86 -4.55
N ARG A 509 10.92 1.24 -5.67
CA ARG A 509 11.33 1.96 -6.88
C ARG A 509 10.17 2.74 -7.49
N ALA A 510 8.97 2.16 -7.56
CA ALA A 510 7.78 2.84 -8.04
C ALA A 510 7.39 3.99 -7.09
N TYR A 511 7.39 3.74 -5.78
CA TYR A 511 6.95 4.71 -4.80
C TYR A 511 7.90 5.90 -4.63
N LEU A 512 9.20 5.72 -4.88
CA LEU A 512 10.17 6.84 -4.95
C LEU A 512 9.82 7.86 -6.05
N ASP A 513 9.22 7.40 -7.17
CA ASP A 513 8.74 8.29 -8.23
C ASP A 513 7.41 8.95 -7.84
N GLN A 514 6.62 8.34 -6.95
CA GLN A 514 5.24 8.73 -6.65
C GLN A 514 5.08 9.60 -5.41
N TYR A 515 5.90 9.39 -4.38
CA TYR A 515 5.84 10.13 -3.12
C TYR A 515 6.22 11.61 -3.33
N GLY A 516 5.34 12.53 -2.90
CA GLY A 516 5.51 13.97 -3.12
C GLY A 516 6.46 14.67 -2.14
N GLY A 517 6.93 13.97 -1.11
CA GLY A 517 7.73 14.59 -0.06
C GLY A 517 6.90 15.62 0.70
N ASP A 518 7.45 16.81 0.92
CA ASP A 518 6.73 17.91 1.57
C ASP A 518 5.70 18.62 0.66
N ASN A 519 5.62 18.26 -0.63
CA ASN A 519 4.69 18.88 -1.57
C ASN A 519 3.26 18.33 -1.48
N ASP A 520 3.08 17.12 -0.97
CA ASP A 520 1.75 16.53 -0.78
C ASP A 520 0.95 17.36 0.24
N ILE A 521 -0.32 17.61 -0.07
CA ILE A 521 -1.21 18.46 0.72
C ILE A 521 -2.49 17.71 1.00
N TRP A 522 -2.94 17.78 2.24
CA TRP A 522 -4.20 17.20 2.66
C TRP A 522 -5.32 18.24 2.59
N ILE A 523 -6.52 17.80 2.27
CA ILE A 523 -7.70 18.65 2.13
C ILE A 523 -8.63 18.38 3.32
N GLY A 524 -8.61 19.31 4.27
CA GLY A 524 -9.52 19.37 5.41
C GLY A 524 -10.66 20.36 5.17
N LYS A 525 -11.12 21.04 6.22
CA LYS A 525 -11.89 22.31 6.06
C LYS A 525 -11.04 23.43 5.44
N THR A 526 -9.73 23.31 5.59
CA THR A 526 -8.70 24.08 4.90
C THR A 526 -7.63 23.11 4.41
N LEU A 527 -6.76 23.56 3.51
CA LEU A 527 -5.57 22.80 3.18
C LEU A 527 -4.68 22.66 4.43
N TYR A 528 -4.04 21.50 4.58
CA TYR A 528 -3.11 21.26 5.67
C TYR A 528 -1.98 20.32 5.28
N ARG A 529 -0.89 20.37 6.06
CA ARG A 529 0.29 19.53 5.92
C ARG A 529 0.54 18.74 7.20
N MET A 530 1.16 17.58 7.01
CA MET A 530 1.50 16.61 8.04
C MET A 530 3.02 16.38 7.99
N PRO A 531 3.84 17.22 8.65
CA PRO A 531 5.29 17.24 8.45
C PRO A 531 5.99 15.92 8.80
N LEU A 532 5.42 15.14 9.71
CA LEU A 532 5.95 13.81 10.05
C LEU A 532 5.57 12.75 9.01
N VAL A 533 4.47 12.92 8.28
CA VAL A 533 4.03 11.99 7.22
C VAL A 533 4.64 12.32 5.86
N ASN A 534 4.69 13.62 5.52
CA ASN A 534 5.07 14.16 4.22
C ASN A 534 6.27 15.10 4.37
N ASN A 535 7.46 14.59 4.10
CA ASN A 535 8.71 15.35 4.20
C ASN A 535 9.80 14.85 3.25
N ASN A 536 10.68 15.78 2.88
CA ASN A 536 11.82 15.52 2.01
C ASN A 536 12.96 14.78 2.70
N THR A 537 13.03 14.75 4.04
CA THR A 537 14.03 13.96 4.77
C THR A 537 13.84 12.46 4.50
N TYR A 538 12.59 11.98 4.47
CA TYR A 538 12.26 10.59 4.14
C TYR A 538 12.63 10.28 2.70
N LEU A 539 12.28 11.16 1.77
CA LEU A 539 12.57 10.99 0.34
C LEU A 539 14.08 10.98 0.07
N GLU A 540 14.84 11.90 0.67
CA GLU A 540 16.30 11.97 0.53
C GLU A 540 16.98 10.72 1.10
N LEU A 541 16.58 10.28 2.30
CA LEU A 541 17.10 9.05 2.89
C LEU A 541 16.80 7.84 2.00
N ALA A 542 15.57 7.74 1.49
CA ALA A 542 15.15 6.64 0.62
C ALA A 542 15.90 6.62 -0.71
N ARG A 543 16.15 7.77 -1.33
CA ARG A 543 16.97 7.88 -2.56
C ARG A 543 18.40 7.42 -2.32
N ARG A 544 19.05 7.94 -1.27
CA ARG A 544 20.43 7.55 -0.91
C ARG A 544 20.53 6.07 -0.64
N ASP A 545 19.59 5.55 0.14
CA ASP A 545 19.55 4.14 0.50
C ASP A 545 19.35 3.23 -0.72
N PHE A 546 18.37 3.56 -1.58
CA PHE A 546 18.08 2.82 -2.79
C PHE A 546 19.28 2.80 -3.73
N ASN A 547 19.86 3.97 -4.03
CA ASN A 547 21.02 4.09 -4.91
C ASN A 547 22.25 3.35 -4.36
N ARG A 548 22.48 3.39 -3.04
CA ARG A 548 23.57 2.63 -2.41
C ARG A 548 23.37 1.12 -2.56
N CYS A 549 22.16 0.63 -2.32
CA CYS A 549 21.83 -0.78 -2.55
C CYS A 549 22.02 -1.15 -4.03
N GLN A 550 21.59 -0.28 -4.94
CA GLN A 550 21.69 -0.49 -6.38
C GLN A 550 23.14 -0.60 -6.87
N VAL A 551 24.06 0.27 -6.43
CA VAL A 551 25.50 0.16 -6.78
C VAL A 551 26.07 -1.18 -6.31
N GLN A 552 25.75 -1.58 -5.07
CA GLN A 552 26.14 -2.88 -4.56
C GLN A 552 25.57 -4.02 -5.41
N HIS A 553 24.31 -3.91 -5.84
CA HIS A 553 23.68 -4.93 -6.68
C HIS A 553 24.30 -5.01 -8.08
N GLN A 554 24.78 -3.90 -8.65
CA GLN A 554 25.49 -3.87 -9.93
C GLN A 554 26.87 -4.54 -9.83
N LEU A 555 27.59 -4.31 -8.72
CA LEU A 555 28.87 -4.99 -8.43
C LEU A 555 28.68 -6.51 -8.27
N GLU A 556 27.66 -6.91 -7.51
CA GLU A 556 27.27 -8.31 -7.34
C GLU A 556 26.88 -8.97 -8.67
N TRP A 557 26.13 -8.27 -9.53
CA TRP A 557 25.80 -8.73 -10.88
C TRP A 557 27.05 -8.96 -11.73
N HIS A 558 27.99 -8.01 -11.73
CA HIS A 558 29.27 -8.17 -12.43
C HIS A 558 30.04 -9.39 -11.93
N GLY A 559 30.11 -9.58 -10.61
CA GLY A 559 30.72 -10.76 -10.00
C GLY A 559 30.03 -12.07 -10.38
N LEU A 560 28.70 -12.09 -10.45
CA LEU A 560 27.91 -13.26 -10.85
C LEU A 560 28.19 -13.66 -12.30
N GLN A 561 28.31 -12.68 -13.20
CA GLN A 561 28.68 -12.93 -14.59
C GLN A 561 30.06 -13.56 -14.72
N LYS A 562 31.04 -13.01 -14.00
CA LYS A 562 32.41 -13.55 -13.98
C LYS A 562 32.43 -14.98 -13.46
N TRP A 563 31.73 -15.23 -12.35
CA TRP A 563 31.54 -16.57 -11.80
C TRP A 563 30.94 -17.54 -12.84
N PHE A 564 29.94 -17.11 -13.60
CA PHE A 564 29.29 -17.95 -14.61
C PHE A 564 30.27 -18.36 -15.74
N ALA A 565 31.03 -17.39 -16.25
CA ALA A 565 32.04 -17.63 -17.30
C ALA A 565 33.23 -18.48 -16.81
N GLU A 566 33.77 -18.19 -15.62
CA GLU A 566 34.92 -18.92 -15.04
C GLU A 566 34.60 -20.39 -14.71
N ASN A 567 33.32 -20.71 -14.55
CA ASN A 567 32.84 -22.08 -14.38
C ASN A 567 32.41 -22.75 -15.69
N GLY A 568 32.62 -22.11 -16.86
CA GLY A 568 32.32 -22.68 -18.17
C GLY A 568 30.83 -22.95 -18.43
N LEU A 569 29.94 -22.32 -17.65
CA LEU A 569 28.50 -22.60 -17.70
C LEU A 569 27.83 -22.09 -18.99
N GLU A 570 28.50 -21.24 -19.76
CA GLU A 570 28.10 -20.81 -21.11
C GLU A 570 27.89 -22.00 -22.06
N ALA A 571 28.59 -23.12 -21.84
CA ALA A 571 28.47 -24.35 -22.64
C ALA A 571 27.05 -24.97 -22.62
N PHE A 572 26.19 -24.57 -21.68
CA PHE A 572 24.81 -25.06 -21.54
C PHE A 572 23.75 -24.19 -22.22
N GLY A 573 24.17 -23.08 -22.86
CA GLY A 573 23.28 -22.20 -23.63
C GLY A 573 22.23 -21.48 -22.78
N VAL A 574 22.58 -21.12 -21.54
CA VAL A 574 21.75 -20.24 -20.70
C VAL A 574 21.98 -18.79 -21.15
N ALA A 575 20.89 -18.09 -21.46
CA ALA A 575 20.94 -16.70 -21.89
C ALA A 575 21.39 -15.80 -20.72
N ARG A 576 22.17 -14.75 -21.01
CA ARG A 576 22.68 -13.81 -19.98
C ARG A 576 21.52 -13.10 -19.26
N GLU A 577 20.44 -12.86 -20.00
CA GLU A 577 19.20 -12.27 -19.52
C GLU A 577 18.52 -13.13 -18.46
N ASP A 578 18.59 -14.46 -18.58
CA ASP A 578 17.99 -15.37 -17.60
C ASP A 578 18.80 -15.42 -16.30
N ILE A 579 20.12 -15.25 -16.37
CA ILE A 579 21.00 -15.11 -15.20
C ILE A 579 20.69 -13.78 -14.49
N LEU A 580 20.54 -12.70 -15.26
CA LEU A 580 20.18 -11.38 -14.73
C LEU A 580 18.81 -11.40 -14.06
N ARG A 581 17.81 -12.06 -14.66
CA ARG A 581 16.47 -12.20 -14.09
C ARG A 581 16.48 -13.01 -12.79
N ALA A 582 17.23 -14.12 -12.73
CA ALA A 582 17.39 -14.89 -11.50
C ALA A 582 18.01 -14.04 -10.37
N TYR A 583 19.04 -13.27 -10.71
CA TYR A 583 19.66 -12.34 -9.76
C TYR A 583 18.72 -11.21 -9.34
N PHE A 584 17.98 -10.62 -10.28
CA PHE A 584 16.99 -9.58 -10.00
C PHE A 584 15.93 -10.06 -9.02
N LEU A 585 15.40 -11.28 -9.16
CA LEU A 585 14.38 -11.80 -8.23
C LEU A 585 14.93 -11.92 -6.80
N ALA A 586 16.17 -12.41 -6.66
CA ALA A 586 16.84 -12.45 -5.36
C ALA A 586 17.05 -11.04 -4.78
N ALA A 587 17.58 -10.12 -5.59
CA ALA A 587 17.88 -8.75 -5.18
C ALA A 587 16.65 -7.89 -4.91
N ALA A 588 15.53 -8.16 -5.59
CA ALA A 588 14.28 -7.46 -5.37
C ALA A 588 13.59 -7.86 -4.05
N CYS A 589 13.87 -9.08 -3.56
CA CYS A 589 13.37 -9.61 -2.30
C CYS A 589 14.28 -9.32 -1.11
N ILE A 590 15.58 -9.66 -1.23
CA ILE A 590 16.59 -9.50 -0.18
C ILE A 590 17.56 -8.41 -0.64
N PHE A 591 17.31 -7.15 -0.35
CA PHE A 591 18.03 -6.04 -0.98
C PHE A 591 19.13 -5.43 -0.10
N GLU A 592 19.17 -5.78 1.18
CA GLU A 592 20.02 -5.15 2.17
C GLU A 592 21.50 -5.43 1.86
N PRO A 593 22.40 -4.42 1.91
CA PRO A 593 23.81 -4.62 1.58
C PRO A 593 24.51 -5.70 2.42
N THR A 594 24.08 -5.87 3.68
CA THR A 594 24.62 -6.87 4.61
C THR A 594 24.20 -8.32 4.31
N ARG A 595 23.32 -8.53 3.33
CA ARG A 595 22.75 -9.85 2.97
C ARG A 595 23.14 -10.29 1.55
N ALA A 596 24.31 -9.84 1.08
CA ALA A 596 24.85 -10.17 -0.24
C ALA A 596 25.01 -11.69 -0.45
N THR A 597 25.50 -12.41 0.56
CA THR A 597 25.66 -13.87 0.49
C THR A 597 24.34 -14.58 0.20
N GLU A 598 23.24 -14.17 0.87
CA GLU A 598 21.91 -14.76 0.65
C GLU A 598 21.40 -14.52 -0.78
N ARG A 599 21.60 -13.31 -1.33
CA ARG A 599 21.22 -13.00 -2.72
C ARG A 599 22.03 -13.81 -3.73
N LEU A 600 23.35 -13.81 -3.57
CA LEU A 600 24.27 -14.46 -4.50
C LEU A 600 24.10 -15.97 -4.46
N SER A 601 23.90 -16.56 -3.28
CA SER A 601 23.62 -18.00 -3.16
C SER A 601 22.31 -18.36 -3.83
N TRP A 602 21.23 -17.60 -3.61
CA TRP A 602 19.98 -17.77 -4.33
C TRP A 602 20.19 -17.77 -5.85
N ALA A 603 20.80 -16.72 -6.40
CA ALA A 603 20.97 -16.57 -7.84
C ALA A 603 21.81 -17.68 -8.46
N ARG A 604 22.97 -18.01 -7.85
CA ARG A 604 23.88 -19.06 -8.34
C ARG A 604 23.23 -20.44 -8.30
N VAL A 605 22.52 -20.77 -7.22
CA VAL A 605 21.79 -22.04 -7.07
C VAL A 605 20.67 -22.14 -8.09
N SER A 606 19.90 -21.06 -8.30
CA SER A 606 18.81 -21.04 -9.28
C SER A 606 19.31 -21.36 -10.68
N VAL A 607 20.41 -20.72 -11.09
CA VAL A 607 21.05 -20.94 -12.40
C VAL A 607 21.58 -22.37 -12.50
N LEU A 608 22.33 -22.85 -11.50
CA LEU A 608 22.95 -24.17 -11.55
C LEU A 608 21.92 -25.30 -11.48
N ALA A 609 20.91 -25.20 -10.63
CA ALA A 609 19.82 -26.19 -10.53
C ALA A 609 19.03 -26.28 -11.84
N ASN A 610 18.78 -25.15 -12.51
CA ASN A 610 18.15 -25.13 -13.83
C ASN A 610 19.03 -25.81 -14.90
N ILE A 611 20.34 -25.54 -14.91
CA ILE A 611 21.29 -26.22 -15.81
C ILE A 611 21.29 -27.73 -15.57
N ILE A 612 21.40 -28.16 -14.30
CA ILE A 612 21.42 -29.56 -13.93
C ILE A 612 20.13 -30.25 -14.37
N SER A 613 18.97 -29.67 -14.04
CA SER A 613 17.66 -30.25 -14.38
C SER A 613 17.45 -30.39 -15.89
N LYS A 614 17.92 -29.42 -16.67
CA LYS A 614 17.80 -29.45 -18.13
C LYS A 614 18.80 -30.40 -18.78
N TYR A 615 20.05 -30.41 -18.31
CA TYR A 615 21.11 -31.22 -18.89
C TYR A 615 20.93 -32.70 -18.57
N LEU A 616 20.62 -33.02 -17.32
CA LEU A 616 20.46 -34.38 -16.81
C LEU A 616 19.00 -34.84 -16.81
N GLY A 617 18.17 -34.28 -17.71
CA GLY A 617 16.70 -34.32 -17.68
C GLY A 617 16.04 -35.67 -17.38
N SER A 618 14.73 -35.64 -17.15
CA SER A 618 13.94 -36.72 -16.50
C SER A 618 13.96 -38.09 -17.16
N ASN A 619 14.51 -38.24 -18.37
CA ASN A 619 14.57 -39.52 -19.04
C ASN A 619 15.46 -40.54 -18.30
N SER A 620 15.25 -41.83 -18.57
CA SER A 620 15.97 -42.92 -17.88
C SER A 620 17.51 -42.85 -17.96
N SER A 621 18.07 -42.15 -18.97
CA SER A 621 19.51 -41.96 -19.11
C SER A 621 20.01 -40.79 -18.26
N GLY A 622 19.25 -39.69 -18.20
CA GLY A 622 19.53 -38.53 -17.36
C GLY A 622 19.41 -38.86 -15.87
N LYS A 623 18.37 -39.62 -15.47
CA LYS A 623 18.22 -40.12 -14.08
C LYS A 623 19.42 -40.96 -13.63
N LYS A 624 19.88 -41.91 -14.45
CA LYS A 624 21.10 -42.71 -14.17
C LYS A 624 22.36 -41.86 -14.11
N MET A 625 22.44 -40.81 -14.93
CA MET A 625 23.57 -39.88 -14.92
C MET A 625 23.54 -39.01 -13.65
N MET A 626 22.36 -38.57 -13.21
CA MET A 626 22.16 -37.88 -11.93
C MET A 626 22.55 -38.76 -10.75
N GLU A 627 22.14 -40.04 -10.71
CA GLU A 627 22.53 -40.99 -9.65
C GLU A 627 24.05 -41.12 -9.53
N ARG A 628 24.74 -41.28 -10.68
CA ARG A 628 26.21 -41.32 -10.72
C ARG A 628 26.83 -40.01 -10.29
N PHE A 629 26.25 -38.89 -10.71
CA PHE A 629 26.69 -37.55 -10.32
C PHE A 629 26.59 -37.36 -8.80
N THR A 630 25.47 -37.73 -8.18
CA THR A 630 25.26 -37.65 -6.73
C THR A 630 26.26 -38.53 -5.97
N HIS A 631 26.44 -39.80 -6.38
CA HIS A 631 27.32 -40.74 -5.70
C HIS A 631 28.80 -40.33 -5.76
N ASN A 632 29.30 -40.04 -6.97
CA ASN A 632 30.73 -39.78 -7.15
C ASN A 632 31.12 -38.37 -6.71
N SER A 633 30.27 -37.36 -6.93
CA SER A 633 30.63 -35.95 -6.69
C SER A 633 30.27 -35.45 -5.30
N LEU A 634 29.26 -36.02 -4.62
CA LEU A 634 28.80 -35.53 -3.32
C LEU A 634 29.02 -36.54 -2.17
N TYR A 635 28.83 -37.85 -2.39
CA TYR A 635 29.03 -38.86 -1.33
C TYR A 635 30.50 -39.27 -1.14
N GLU A 636 31.21 -39.57 -2.22
CA GLU A 636 32.61 -40.02 -2.12
C GLU A 636 33.60 -38.85 -1.98
N GLY A 637 33.18 -37.63 -2.32
CA GLY A 637 34.02 -36.43 -2.28
C GLY A 637 35.24 -36.50 -3.22
N ASN A 638 35.24 -37.44 -4.17
CA ASN A 638 36.34 -37.66 -5.10
C ASN A 638 36.11 -36.82 -6.36
N CYS A 639 37.09 -36.00 -6.74
CA CYS A 639 37.11 -35.31 -8.04
C CYS A 639 37.36 -36.26 -9.22
N ASP A 640 37.16 -37.57 -9.03
CA ASP A 640 37.31 -38.57 -10.09
C ASP A 640 36.15 -38.45 -11.07
N VAL A 641 36.42 -37.80 -12.20
CA VAL A 641 35.50 -37.61 -13.32
C VAL A 641 35.63 -38.74 -14.36
N SER A 642 36.42 -39.79 -14.11
CA SER A 642 36.66 -40.87 -15.07
C SER A 642 35.37 -41.60 -15.51
N TRP A 643 34.34 -41.61 -14.65
CA TRP A 643 33.03 -42.18 -14.93
C TRP A 643 32.21 -41.41 -15.99
N LEU A 644 32.59 -40.17 -16.30
CA LEU A 644 31.97 -39.34 -17.35
C LEU A 644 32.42 -39.75 -18.76
N GLN A 645 33.43 -40.61 -18.90
CA GLN A 645 33.86 -41.21 -20.18
C GLN A 645 34.07 -40.19 -21.32
N GLY A 646 34.54 -38.98 -21.00
CA GLY A 646 34.77 -37.90 -21.98
C GLY A 646 33.60 -36.96 -22.23
N ASP A 647 32.53 -37.00 -21.41
CA ASP A 647 31.50 -35.97 -21.40
C ASP A 647 32.03 -34.65 -20.82
N ALA A 648 32.56 -33.81 -21.71
CA ALA A 648 33.11 -32.50 -21.36
C ALA A 648 32.09 -31.58 -20.66
N LYS A 649 30.78 -31.69 -20.96
CA LYS A 649 29.76 -30.88 -20.28
C LYS A 649 29.49 -31.40 -18.88
N GLY A 650 29.41 -32.72 -18.70
CA GLY A 650 29.32 -33.34 -17.37
C GLY A 650 30.50 -32.95 -16.47
N GLU A 651 31.72 -32.89 -17.00
CA GLU A 651 32.92 -32.48 -16.24
C GLU A 651 32.84 -31.03 -15.76
N ILE A 652 32.34 -30.13 -16.62
CA ILE A 652 32.09 -28.73 -16.28
C ILE A 652 31.09 -28.65 -15.11
N LEU A 653 30.01 -29.43 -15.16
CA LEU A 653 28.94 -29.41 -14.16
C LEU A 653 29.41 -29.88 -12.78
N VAL A 654 30.16 -30.98 -12.73
CA VAL A 654 30.75 -31.50 -11.47
C VAL A 654 31.66 -30.45 -10.84
N ARG A 655 32.54 -29.87 -11.66
CA ARG A 655 33.49 -28.84 -11.20
C ARG A 655 32.76 -27.58 -10.73
N ALA A 656 31.75 -27.12 -11.45
CA ALA A 656 30.98 -25.94 -11.10
C ALA A 656 30.22 -26.12 -9.78
N LEU A 657 29.63 -27.29 -9.54
CA LEU A 657 28.95 -27.58 -8.28
C LEU A 657 29.91 -27.63 -7.10
N GLN A 658 31.04 -28.32 -7.23
CA GLN A 658 32.03 -28.38 -6.15
C GLN A 658 32.57 -26.99 -5.80
N ARG A 659 32.92 -26.19 -6.83
CA ARG A 659 33.36 -24.80 -6.66
C ARG A 659 32.29 -23.93 -6.02
N LEU A 660 31.01 -24.13 -6.37
CA LEU A 660 29.91 -23.41 -5.73
C LEU A 660 29.82 -23.76 -4.24
N ILE A 661 29.89 -25.05 -3.89
CA ILE A 661 29.88 -25.47 -2.48
C ILE A 661 31.06 -24.85 -1.72
N ASP A 662 32.27 -24.96 -2.25
CA ASP A 662 33.47 -24.38 -1.62
C ASP A 662 33.36 -22.87 -1.45
N LEU A 663 32.81 -22.17 -2.44
CA LEU A 663 32.56 -20.73 -2.38
C LEU A 663 31.52 -20.37 -1.33
N LEU A 664 30.41 -21.10 -1.26
CA LEU A 664 29.35 -20.86 -0.28
C LEU A 664 29.82 -21.13 1.16
N VAL A 665 30.71 -22.11 1.38
CA VAL A 665 31.33 -22.35 2.69
C VAL A 665 32.18 -21.15 3.12
N GLN A 666 32.86 -20.49 2.18
CA GLN A 666 33.69 -19.31 2.46
C GLN A 666 32.86 -18.05 2.70
N GLU A 667 31.77 -17.86 1.95
CA GLU A 667 30.94 -16.65 2.01
C GLU A 667 29.83 -16.71 3.08
N ALA A 668 29.45 -17.91 3.57
CA ALA A 668 28.41 -18.08 4.57
C ALA A 668 28.74 -17.39 5.91
N LEU A 669 27.69 -16.94 6.61
CA LEU A 669 27.86 -16.41 7.95
C LEU A 669 28.41 -17.49 8.91
N PRO A 670 29.43 -17.18 9.72
CA PRO A 670 30.02 -18.15 10.64
C PRO A 670 29.00 -18.72 11.63
N ILE A 671 29.16 -20.01 11.93
CA ILE A 671 28.40 -20.76 12.94
C ILE A 671 29.35 -21.46 13.90
N ASP A 672 28.85 -21.86 15.07
CA ASP A 672 29.66 -22.49 16.13
C ASP A 672 30.28 -23.83 15.69
N GLU A 673 29.59 -24.60 14.85
CA GLU A 673 30.05 -25.91 14.34
C GLU A 673 31.15 -25.81 13.27
N GLY A 674 31.38 -24.61 12.73
CA GLY A 674 32.45 -24.32 11.79
C GLY A 674 32.18 -24.70 10.32
N PRO A 675 33.14 -24.40 9.41
CA PRO A 675 32.94 -24.46 7.96
C PRO A 675 32.72 -25.89 7.41
N MET A 676 33.31 -26.90 8.05
CA MET A 676 33.12 -28.30 7.64
C MET A 676 31.65 -28.76 7.83
N TYR A 677 30.97 -28.24 8.85
CA TYR A 677 29.55 -28.52 9.06
C TYR A 677 28.69 -27.85 7.99
N ILE A 678 28.99 -26.59 7.63
CA ILE A 678 28.35 -25.88 6.51
C ILE A 678 28.50 -26.67 5.21
N GLN A 679 29.71 -27.16 4.91
CA GLN A 679 29.98 -27.96 3.72
C GLN A 679 29.09 -29.21 3.67
N ASN A 680 29.00 -29.95 4.76
CA ASN A 680 28.17 -31.16 4.85
C ASN A 680 26.68 -30.84 4.64
N LEU A 681 26.18 -29.72 5.17
CA LEU A 681 24.80 -29.30 4.98
C LEU A 681 24.49 -28.91 3.54
N LEU A 682 25.41 -28.17 2.89
CA LEU A 682 25.28 -27.83 1.48
C LEU A 682 25.27 -29.09 0.60
N GLN A 683 26.20 -30.01 0.84
CA GLN A 683 26.24 -31.30 0.13
C GLN A 683 24.94 -32.09 0.35
N SER A 684 24.47 -32.17 1.60
CA SER A 684 23.22 -32.85 1.94
C SER A 684 22.01 -32.24 1.22
N ALA A 685 21.91 -30.90 1.16
CA ALA A 685 20.83 -30.22 0.45
C ALA A 685 20.80 -30.56 -1.05
N TRP A 686 21.97 -30.60 -1.70
CA TRP A 686 22.08 -31.00 -3.11
C TRP A 686 21.78 -32.48 -3.33
N ILE A 687 22.26 -33.37 -2.45
CA ILE A 687 21.98 -34.82 -2.49
C ILE A 687 20.47 -35.07 -2.40
N GLU A 688 19.81 -34.44 -1.42
CA GLU A 688 18.37 -34.56 -1.23
C GLU A 688 17.61 -34.07 -2.47
N TRP A 689 17.96 -32.90 -2.99
CA TRP A 689 17.36 -32.36 -4.20
C TRP A 689 17.51 -33.29 -5.42
N MET A 690 18.72 -33.82 -5.68
CA MET A 690 18.96 -34.75 -6.79
C MET A 690 18.18 -36.05 -6.61
N THR A 691 18.12 -36.58 -5.39
CA THR A 691 17.39 -37.81 -5.07
C THR A 691 15.90 -37.65 -5.36
N GLU A 692 15.30 -36.54 -4.93
CA GLU A 692 13.89 -36.24 -5.23
C GLU A 692 13.65 -36.06 -6.73
N LYS A 693 14.57 -35.37 -7.44
CA LYS A 693 14.51 -35.25 -8.91
C LYS A 693 14.55 -36.58 -9.64
N ILE A 694 15.35 -37.53 -9.17
CA ILE A 694 15.42 -38.89 -9.73
C ILE A 694 14.09 -39.63 -9.52
N ASN A 695 13.50 -39.48 -8.33
CA ASN A 695 12.27 -40.16 -7.93
C ASN A 695 10.98 -39.53 -8.50
N THR A 696 11.07 -38.34 -9.08
CA THR A 696 9.90 -37.68 -9.70
C THR A 696 9.51 -38.43 -10.98
N GLU A 697 8.24 -38.81 -11.10
CA GLU A 697 7.69 -39.43 -12.32
C GLU A 697 7.82 -38.46 -13.52
N ASP A 698 7.93 -39.01 -14.73
CA ASP A 698 8.07 -38.19 -15.93
C ASP A 698 6.78 -37.36 -16.11
N ASP A 699 6.89 -36.06 -15.91
CA ASP A 699 5.75 -35.16 -16.00
C ASP A 699 5.23 -35.14 -17.45
N VAL A 700 3.96 -35.52 -17.62
CA VAL A 700 3.32 -35.81 -18.92
C VAL A 700 3.31 -34.59 -19.87
N TYR A 701 3.65 -33.41 -19.36
CA TYR A 701 3.58 -32.13 -20.06
C TYR A 701 4.95 -31.59 -20.54
N GLY A 702 6.06 -32.32 -20.31
CA GLY A 702 7.43 -31.84 -20.49
C GLY A 702 8.23 -32.36 -21.69
N THR A 703 7.61 -32.73 -22.82
CA THR A 703 8.33 -33.33 -23.97
C THR A 703 8.97 -32.35 -24.96
N SER A 704 9.03 -31.04 -24.66
CA SER A 704 9.67 -30.05 -25.53
C SER A 704 11.12 -29.79 -25.13
N ASN A 705 12.07 -30.03 -26.05
CA ASN A 705 13.49 -29.69 -25.88
C ASN A 705 13.78 -28.17 -25.97
N VAL A 706 12.74 -27.33 -26.07
CA VAL A 706 12.85 -25.86 -26.17
C VAL A 706 12.82 -25.27 -24.76
N VAL A 707 13.81 -24.44 -24.42
CA VAL A 707 13.86 -23.71 -23.15
C VAL A 707 12.69 -22.74 -23.08
N PRO A 708 11.76 -22.89 -22.12
CA PRO A 708 10.80 -21.83 -21.86
C PRO A 708 11.57 -20.61 -21.35
N THR A 709 11.36 -19.46 -21.97
CA THR A 709 11.86 -18.18 -21.44
C THR A 709 11.43 -18.03 -19.98
N GLY A 710 12.37 -17.79 -19.07
CA GLY A 710 12.09 -17.66 -17.64
C GLY A 710 12.16 -18.93 -16.78
N SER A 711 12.74 -20.03 -17.29
CA SER A 711 12.92 -21.26 -16.50
C SER A 711 13.78 -21.08 -15.23
N CYS A 712 14.65 -20.07 -15.19
CA CYS A 712 15.44 -19.68 -14.02
C CYS A 712 14.66 -18.83 -13.00
N MET A 713 13.40 -18.46 -13.28
CA MET A 713 12.59 -17.54 -12.46
C MET A 713 11.45 -18.23 -11.69
N VAL A 714 10.91 -19.34 -12.21
CA VAL A 714 9.80 -20.08 -11.60
C VAL A 714 10.25 -21.50 -11.33
N HIS A 715 10.36 -21.83 -10.05
CA HIS A 715 10.93 -23.08 -9.58
C HIS A 715 9.84 -24.08 -9.20
N ASP A 716 10.09 -25.34 -9.50
CA ASP A 716 9.31 -26.46 -8.95
C ASP A 716 9.54 -26.64 -7.44
N LYS A 717 8.77 -27.54 -6.83
CA LYS A 717 8.77 -27.75 -5.38
C LYS A 717 10.15 -28.14 -4.83
N GLU A 718 10.90 -29.03 -5.49
CA GLU A 718 12.22 -29.45 -5.01
C GLU A 718 13.21 -28.29 -5.06
N THR A 719 13.20 -27.53 -6.15
CA THR A 719 14.13 -26.42 -6.35
C THR A 719 13.81 -25.26 -5.39
N CYS A 720 12.54 -24.97 -5.12
CA CYS A 720 12.15 -24.03 -4.06
C CYS A 720 12.71 -24.44 -2.69
N LEU A 721 12.63 -25.74 -2.33
CA LEU A 721 13.17 -26.24 -1.06
C LEU A 721 14.70 -26.16 -1.00
N LEU A 722 15.39 -26.48 -2.10
CA LEU A 722 16.85 -26.31 -2.22
C LEU A 722 17.27 -24.86 -2.00
N LEU A 723 16.59 -23.92 -2.66
CA LEU A 723 16.88 -22.50 -2.53
C LEU A 723 16.74 -22.02 -1.09
N VAL A 724 15.61 -22.32 -0.43
CA VAL A 724 15.41 -21.90 0.95
C VAL A 724 16.47 -22.50 1.88
N LYS A 725 16.78 -23.80 1.74
CA LYS A 725 17.83 -24.44 2.55
C LYS A 725 19.17 -23.74 2.38
N ILE A 726 19.59 -23.48 1.14
CA ILE A 726 20.88 -22.83 0.88
C ILE A 726 20.88 -21.37 1.37
N ILE A 727 19.79 -20.62 1.22
CA ILE A 727 19.68 -19.26 1.76
C ILE A 727 19.83 -19.27 3.29
N GLU A 728 19.15 -20.18 4.00
CA GLU A 728 19.24 -20.27 5.46
C GLU A 728 20.64 -20.71 5.94
N ILE A 729 21.27 -21.66 5.23
CA ILE A 729 22.67 -22.08 5.50
C ILE A 729 23.63 -20.90 5.28
N SER A 730 23.53 -20.22 4.13
CA SER A 730 24.34 -19.04 3.80
C SER A 730 24.17 -17.93 4.84
N ALA A 731 23.00 -17.82 5.46
CA ALA A 731 22.73 -16.85 6.48
C ALA A 731 23.09 -17.29 7.91
N GLY A 732 23.66 -18.48 8.09
CA GLY A 732 23.99 -19.03 9.42
C GLY A 732 22.78 -19.39 10.28
N ARG A 733 21.56 -19.45 9.70
CA ARG A 733 20.30 -19.72 10.42
C ARG A 733 19.96 -21.21 10.49
N ILE A 734 20.98 -22.06 10.68
CA ILE A 734 20.82 -23.51 10.59
C ILE A 734 19.99 -24.08 11.75
N GLY A 735 20.18 -23.59 12.98
CA GLY A 735 19.37 -24.01 14.13
C GLY A 735 17.88 -23.67 13.96
N GLU A 736 17.59 -22.50 13.42
CA GLU A 736 16.23 -22.04 13.09
C GLU A 736 15.58 -22.94 12.02
N ALA A 737 16.31 -23.22 10.94
CA ALA A 737 15.87 -24.12 9.87
C ALA A 737 15.66 -25.57 10.37
N ALA A 738 16.58 -26.08 11.21
CA ALA A 738 16.46 -27.42 11.80
C ALA A 738 15.24 -27.53 12.73
N SER A 739 14.92 -26.48 13.49
CA SER A 739 13.70 -26.43 14.30
C SER A 739 12.43 -26.53 13.44
N MET A 740 12.41 -25.86 12.27
CA MET A 740 11.28 -25.98 11.34
C MET A 740 11.14 -27.39 10.77
N ILE A 741 12.25 -28.04 10.40
CA ILE A 741 12.23 -29.39 9.82
C ILE A 741 11.75 -30.42 10.85
N ASN A 742 12.22 -30.31 12.10
CA ASN A 742 11.93 -31.29 13.14
C ASN A 742 10.54 -31.12 13.78
N ASN A 743 9.83 -30.01 13.50
CA ASN A 743 8.47 -29.78 13.97
C ASN A 743 7.43 -30.17 12.89
N LYS A 744 6.30 -30.74 13.32
CA LYS A 744 5.16 -31.08 12.44
C LYS A 744 4.60 -29.85 11.74
N ASP A 745 4.48 -28.73 12.45
CA ASP A 745 3.94 -27.49 11.89
C ASP A 745 4.87 -26.92 10.82
N GLY A 746 6.19 -26.99 11.06
CA GLY A 746 7.19 -26.59 10.08
C GLY A 746 7.24 -27.53 8.88
N THR A 747 7.07 -28.84 9.07
CA THR A 747 6.94 -29.81 7.96
C THR A 747 5.74 -29.48 7.05
N TRP A 748 4.58 -29.24 7.66
CA TRP A 748 3.38 -28.85 6.90
C TRP A 748 3.57 -27.51 6.18
N PHE A 749 4.18 -26.52 6.83
CA PHE A 749 4.47 -25.21 6.22
C PHE A 749 5.39 -25.31 5.00
N MET A 750 6.43 -26.16 5.07
CA MET A 750 7.30 -26.45 3.93
C MET A 750 6.53 -27.12 2.79
N GLN A 751 5.64 -28.08 3.10
CA GLN A 751 4.79 -28.75 2.11
C GLN A 751 3.82 -27.78 1.43
N LEU A 752 3.23 -26.86 2.19
CA LEU A 752 2.35 -25.82 1.66
C LEU A 752 3.12 -24.89 0.70
N SER A 753 4.24 -24.33 1.15
CA SER A 753 5.06 -23.42 0.35
C SER A 753 5.54 -24.06 -0.95
N SER A 754 6.02 -25.30 -0.86
CA SER A 754 6.52 -26.05 -2.01
C SER A 754 5.40 -26.46 -2.96
N SER A 755 4.20 -26.81 -2.45
CA SER A 755 3.03 -27.06 -3.30
C SER A 755 2.57 -25.81 -4.06
N ILE A 756 2.68 -24.62 -3.47
CA ILE A 756 2.38 -23.37 -4.17
C ILE A 756 3.38 -23.14 -5.31
N CYS A 757 4.69 -23.32 -5.06
CA CYS A 757 5.72 -23.27 -6.10
C CYS A 757 5.42 -24.24 -7.25
N ASP A 758 5.05 -25.49 -6.92
CA ASP A 758 4.70 -26.52 -7.91
C ASP A 758 3.55 -26.09 -8.82
N ASN A 759 2.46 -25.60 -8.22
CA ASN A 759 1.30 -25.12 -8.98
C ASN A 759 1.65 -23.88 -9.83
N LEU A 760 2.53 -22.99 -9.35
CA LEU A 760 3.03 -21.84 -10.12
C LEU A 760 3.89 -22.29 -11.30
N HIS A 761 4.78 -23.25 -11.09
CA HIS A 761 5.60 -23.84 -12.13
C HIS A 761 4.75 -24.53 -13.21
N HIS A 762 3.78 -25.35 -12.82
CA HIS A 762 2.84 -25.97 -13.75
C HIS A 762 2.02 -24.93 -14.52
N LYS A 763 1.57 -23.87 -13.84
CA LYS A 763 0.88 -22.76 -14.50
C LYS A 763 1.76 -22.08 -15.55
N MET A 764 3.04 -21.85 -15.26
CA MET A 764 3.98 -21.29 -16.23
C MET A 764 4.10 -22.19 -17.47
N LEU A 765 4.27 -23.50 -17.29
CA LEU A 765 4.37 -24.47 -18.40
C LEU A 765 3.10 -24.48 -19.26
N LEU A 766 1.92 -24.53 -18.63
CA LEU A 766 0.63 -24.54 -19.32
C LEU A 766 0.30 -23.22 -20.02
N SER A 767 0.92 -22.11 -19.62
CA SER A 767 0.70 -20.80 -20.24
C SER A 767 1.33 -20.68 -21.63
N GLN A 768 2.11 -21.67 -22.08
CA GLN A 768 2.61 -21.75 -23.46
C GLN A 768 1.47 -22.00 -24.48
N ASP A 769 0.40 -22.69 -24.06
CA ASP A 769 -0.84 -22.84 -24.82
C ASP A 769 -2.04 -22.49 -23.92
N ALA A 770 -2.15 -21.19 -23.61
CA ALA A 770 -3.10 -20.69 -22.60
C ALA A 770 -4.57 -20.88 -22.99
N GLU A 771 -4.90 -20.90 -24.28
CA GLU A 771 -6.28 -21.07 -24.75
C GLU A 771 -6.75 -22.52 -24.59
N GLU A 772 -5.91 -23.51 -24.91
CA GLU A 772 -6.23 -24.92 -24.69
C GLU A 772 -6.31 -25.26 -23.18
N ASN A 773 -5.48 -24.63 -22.36
CA ASN A 773 -5.35 -24.94 -20.94
C ASN A 773 -6.15 -24.03 -19.99
N LYS A 774 -7.04 -23.18 -20.52
CA LYS A 774 -7.73 -22.13 -19.75
C LYS A 774 -8.47 -22.64 -18.50
N ALA A 775 -9.17 -23.77 -18.60
CA ALA A 775 -9.90 -24.35 -17.48
C ALA A 775 -8.95 -24.86 -16.38
N THR A 776 -7.86 -25.51 -16.77
CA THR A 776 -6.80 -26.01 -15.88
C THR A 776 -6.09 -24.85 -15.18
N ILE A 777 -5.74 -23.79 -15.90
CA ILE A 777 -5.13 -22.56 -15.36
C ILE A 777 -6.07 -21.90 -14.35
N SER A 778 -7.36 -21.81 -14.65
CA SER A 778 -8.35 -21.25 -13.71
C SER A 778 -8.45 -22.05 -12.42
N HIS A 779 -8.44 -23.39 -12.51
CA HIS A 779 -8.44 -24.26 -11.34
C HIS A 779 -7.16 -24.12 -10.50
N MET A 780 -5.99 -24.05 -11.14
CA MET A 780 -4.72 -23.81 -10.45
C MET A 780 -4.68 -22.45 -9.78
N ASN A 781 -5.18 -21.38 -10.41
CA ASN A 781 -5.25 -20.05 -9.79
C ASN A 781 -6.02 -20.07 -8.47
N ARG A 782 -7.11 -20.85 -8.37
CA ARG A 782 -7.87 -21.01 -7.12
C ARG A 782 -7.05 -21.74 -6.05
N LYS A 783 -6.32 -22.79 -6.43
CA LYS A 783 -5.43 -23.51 -5.51
C LYS A 783 -4.29 -22.62 -5.00
N ILE A 784 -3.66 -21.87 -5.91
CA ILE A 784 -2.59 -20.92 -5.58
C ILE A 784 -3.13 -19.83 -4.64
N ASP A 785 -4.29 -19.24 -4.93
CA ASP A 785 -4.90 -18.21 -4.08
C ASP A 785 -5.20 -18.72 -2.67
N LEU A 786 -5.78 -19.92 -2.53
CA LEU A 786 -6.02 -20.54 -1.22
C LEU A 786 -4.71 -20.87 -0.49
N GLY A 787 -3.74 -21.44 -1.20
CA GLY A 787 -2.44 -21.76 -0.62
C GLY A 787 -1.69 -20.51 -0.16
N MET A 788 -1.75 -19.42 -0.91
CA MET A 788 -1.15 -18.14 -0.50
C MET A 788 -1.83 -17.54 0.72
N GLN A 789 -3.16 -17.67 0.87
CA GLN A 789 -3.86 -17.24 2.08
C GLN A 789 -3.42 -18.03 3.30
N GLU A 790 -3.33 -19.36 3.19
CA GLU A 790 -2.83 -20.23 4.26
C GLU A 790 -1.36 -19.92 4.60
N LEU A 791 -0.53 -19.69 3.57
CA LEU A 791 0.88 -19.38 3.75
C LEU A 791 1.04 -18.08 4.53
N VAL A 792 0.34 -17.04 4.10
CA VAL A 792 0.41 -15.69 4.69
C VAL A 792 -0.13 -15.70 6.11
N GLN A 793 -1.22 -16.42 6.38
CA GLN A 793 -1.71 -16.63 7.74
C GLN A 793 -0.62 -17.21 8.66
N ASN A 794 0.11 -18.22 8.19
CA ASN A 794 1.15 -18.87 8.99
C ASN A 794 2.43 -18.05 9.15
N VAL A 795 2.72 -17.15 8.21
CA VAL A 795 3.84 -16.20 8.33
C VAL A 795 3.50 -15.05 9.28
N LEU A 796 2.26 -14.55 9.21
CA LEU A 796 1.82 -13.38 9.96
C LEU A 796 1.33 -13.70 11.38
N TRP A 797 0.71 -14.85 11.64
CA TRP A 797 0.29 -15.22 12.99
C TRP A 797 1.47 -15.64 13.89
N GLU A 798 1.59 -14.95 15.02
CA GLU A 798 2.53 -15.25 16.10
C GLU A 798 1.87 -16.18 17.14
N ASP A 799 1.82 -17.50 16.88
CA ASP A 799 1.21 -18.43 17.84
C ASP A 799 2.11 -19.59 18.30
N ASP A 800 3.43 -19.56 18.06
CA ASP A 800 4.33 -20.47 18.79
C ASP A 800 5.81 -20.10 18.69
N ASP A 801 6.50 -20.15 19.84
CA ASP A 801 7.95 -20.02 20.05
C ASP A 801 8.80 -21.12 19.34
N LYS A 802 8.16 -21.96 18.52
CA LYS A 802 8.72 -23.21 17.98
C LYS A 802 9.23 -23.13 16.54
N THR A 803 8.92 -22.05 15.80
CA THR A 803 9.34 -21.88 14.39
C THR A 803 9.86 -20.47 14.12
N SER A 804 10.93 -20.34 13.32
CA SER A 804 11.56 -19.04 13.05
C SER A 804 10.72 -18.17 12.11
N LYS A 805 10.39 -16.95 12.57
CA LYS A 805 9.77 -15.88 11.76
C LYS A 805 10.63 -15.51 10.55
N LYS A 806 11.96 -15.50 10.70
CA LYS A 806 12.90 -15.19 9.61
C LYS A 806 12.89 -16.27 8.53
N THR A 807 12.94 -17.54 8.93
CA THR A 807 12.87 -18.65 7.96
C THR A 807 11.53 -18.67 7.24
N LYS A 808 10.41 -18.45 7.94
CA LYS A 808 9.08 -18.27 7.33
C LYS A 808 9.05 -17.13 6.30
N GLN A 809 9.72 -16.01 6.61
CA GLN A 809 9.85 -14.88 5.68
C GLN A 809 10.70 -15.23 4.43
N THR A 810 11.74 -16.07 4.58
CA THR A 810 12.51 -16.60 3.44
C THR A 810 11.62 -17.41 2.50
N PHE A 811 10.81 -18.34 3.04
CA PHE A 811 9.82 -19.09 2.24
C PHE A 811 8.85 -18.15 1.51
N LEU A 812 8.28 -17.18 2.22
CA LEU A 812 7.37 -16.20 1.61
C LEU A 812 8.06 -15.42 0.49
N SER A 813 9.32 -15.04 0.66
CA SER A 813 10.09 -14.29 -0.35
C SER A 813 10.32 -15.11 -1.62
N VAL A 814 10.69 -16.39 -1.48
CA VAL A 814 10.85 -17.32 -2.61
C VAL A 814 9.51 -17.54 -3.32
N VAL A 815 8.43 -17.82 -2.58
CA VAL A 815 7.10 -18.04 -3.15
C VAL A 815 6.58 -16.78 -3.85
N LYS A 816 6.73 -15.59 -3.25
CA LYS A 816 6.34 -14.31 -3.88
C LYS A 816 7.16 -14.03 -5.15
N SER A 817 8.44 -14.37 -5.19
CA SER A 817 9.26 -14.21 -6.40
C SER A 817 8.75 -15.10 -7.55
N CYS A 818 8.39 -16.36 -7.26
CA CYS A 818 7.78 -17.27 -8.24
C CYS A 818 6.39 -16.77 -8.66
N TYR A 819 5.59 -16.26 -7.72
CA TYR A 819 4.28 -15.68 -7.99
C TYR A 819 4.40 -14.46 -8.91
N TYR A 820 5.33 -13.55 -8.62
CA TYR A 820 5.64 -12.41 -9.46
C TYR A 820 6.05 -12.86 -10.87
N ALA A 821 7.04 -13.76 -10.99
CA ALA A 821 7.54 -14.22 -12.28
C ALA A 821 6.46 -14.95 -13.12
N THR A 822 5.52 -15.64 -12.47
CA THR A 822 4.43 -16.36 -13.16
C THR A 822 3.31 -15.43 -13.65
N ASN A 823 3.08 -14.31 -12.97
CA ASN A 823 1.95 -13.40 -13.26
C ASN A 823 2.38 -12.09 -13.94
N CYS A 824 3.67 -11.77 -13.94
CA CYS A 824 4.22 -10.57 -14.54
C CYS A 824 4.65 -10.84 -16.00
N PRO A 825 4.17 -10.07 -16.99
CA PRO A 825 4.61 -10.23 -18.37
C PRO A 825 6.13 -10.03 -18.53
N PRO A 826 6.83 -10.80 -19.40
CA PRO A 826 8.28 -10.73 -19.53
C PRO A 826 8.83 -9.32 -19.81
N TYR A 827 8.17 -8.54 -20.68
CA TYR A 827 8.58 -7.17 -20.99
C TYR A 827 8.46 -6.21 -19.78
N ILE A 828 7.54 -6.48 -18.86
CA ILE A 828 7.41 -5.74 -17.61
C ILE A 828 8.53 -6.14 -16.65
N VAL A 829 8.86 -7.43 -16.58
CA VAL A 829 10.02 -7.90 -15.80
C VAL A 829 11.28 -7.20 -16.26
N ASP A 830 11.52 -7.12 -17.58
CA ASP A 830 12.70 -6.45 -18.12
C ASP A 830 12.71 -4.95 -17.81
N ARG A 831 11.55 -4.28 -17.84
CA ARG A 831 11.42 -2.89 -17.39
C ARG A 831 11.73 -2.73 -15.90
N HIS A 832 11.27 -3.65 -15.06
CA HIS A 832 11.58 -3.63 -13.63
C HIS A 832 13.06 -3.90 -13.36
N VAL A 833 13.69 -4.82 -14.11
CA VAL A 833 15.13 -5.07 -14.06
C VAL A 833 15.89 -3.78 -14.39
N SER A 834 15.54 -3.10 -15.50
CA SER A 834 16.12 -1.80 -15.88
C SER A 834 16.01 -0.79 -14.74
N LYS A 835 14.79 -0.57 -14.25
CA LYS A 835 14.50 0.43 -13.22
C LYS A 835 15.17 0.15 -11.88
N VAL A 836 15.21 -1.11 -11.45
CA VAL A 836 15.68 -1.49 -10.11
C VAL A 836 17.19 -1.67 -10.09
N ILE A 837 17.78 -2.28 -11.11
CA ILE A 837 19.22 -2.61 -11.10
C ILE A 837 20.06 -1.51 -11.75
N PHE A 838 19.57 -0.81 -12.77
CA PHE A 838 20.42 0.02 -13.62
C PHE A 838 20.06 1.51 -13.65
N GLU A 839 18.81 1.89 -13.40
CA GLU A 839 18.39 3.30 -13.40
C GLU A 839 18.50 3.90 -11.99
N HIS A 840 19.46 4.81 -11.83
CA HIS A 840 19.60 5.60 -10.61
C HIS A 840 18.37 6.47 -10.34
N VAL A 841 18.00 6.57 -9.07
CA VAL A 841 16.93 7.46 -8.61
C VAL A 841 17.50 8.87 -8.44
N VAL A 842 16.89 9.85 -9.10
CA VAL A 842 17.33 11.26 -9.14
C VAL A 842 16.59 12.11 -8.11
#